data_AF-A0A952L7Q1-F1
#
_entry.id   AF-A0A952L7Q1-F1
#
_cell.length_a   1.000
_cell.length_b   1.000
_cell.length_c   1.000
_cell.angle_alpha   90.00
_cell.angle_beta   90.00
_cell.angle_gamma   90.00
#
_symmetry.space_group_name_H-M   'P 1'
#
loop_
_entity.id
_entity.type
_entity.pdbx_description
1 polymer ?
#
loop_
_entity_poly.entity_id
_entity_poly.type
_entity_poly.pdbx_seq_one_letter_code
_entity_poly.pdbx_strand_id
1 'polypeptide(L)'
;MIRLPVHFKLAGCFGAALLSTSIQAAPTCYHNYGAIDAMKPNKLFLYYPTANDATFPAYATNVSPARTFAIGSLPGAPAGTTAQLRDRIFDVVATDYCEFNVQVQAPTTTNPDSLGSPPARRNMVAIGADTDPSLFGIAEAVDTGDADVVDHARVFGGSYGVFCSTELSGANNTLDRWALGIGGTAAHEAGHNYGLSHSATVHTGEDAFTHHIMPAGPSMPCTNRVGERRHFSDEDFGILANNVGLTVQSLANWDFVNPNSATASRLRMEVLSLSSTLTPVSTYLGSLSPWNAPSVVASGTRTFKGTSYHRYFVTWQSAKGWASPNQPGSIAGQVRGAEQFHVGTSFAEEDILNTSTQVVIADATLLDAGGAALPLHPRVPTFDTGTLSADGRFTLVLSNLVAANLVLRNWRGIVLPRPAHIDSMLFDPTGGLKLFDNQQEPITPWRQLQLPTAMELPAGSTDKPGEARLNLGNLIKDGHNVHIKFRGANAGDATVGAQEVNPDVKGALATDPFPGASVFLEGDLVEPNALQWNAEKQTFVNQDLVTHVFLQVAGKRAKPVDGILIGLLRGKVVCSNLNTRQSVSVQANTDGSFDCEKSGLVSLHGERVQVSQVALVNSQLPAVQIGGLDIAKVTCTNLRSRQSVSFKPGISTNPIDCVKAGLQVGQESTLQITQTGTVH
;
A
#
# COMPACT_ATOMS: atom_id res chain seq x y z
N MET A 1 -13.98 -62.95 25.97
CA MET A 1 -13.69 -64.06 25.01
C MET A 1 -15.00 -64.48 24.34
N ILE A 2 -14.93 -65.31 23.27
CA ILE A 2 -16.02 -65.64 22.31
C ILE A 2 -16.21 -64.48 21.30
N ARG A 3 -15.56 -64.48 20.12
CA ARG A 3 -15.63 -65.34 18.90
C ARG A 3 -16.77 -64.98 17.93
N LEU A 4 -16.40 -64.20 16.89
CA LEU A 4 -16.53 -64.45 15.43
C LEU A 4 -17.74 -65.25 14.90
N PRO A 5 -18.24 -64.85 13.71
CA PRO A 5 -17.83 -65.65 12.54
C PRO A 5 -17.23 -64.85 11.37
N VAL A 6 -16.38 -65.56 10.62
CA VAL A 6 -15.75 -65.20 9.34
C VAL A 6 -16.70 -65.55 8.18
N HIS A 7 -16.69 -64.80 7.06
CA HIS A 7 -16.90 -65.25 5.65
C HIS A 7 -16.77 -64.02 4.71
N PHE A 8 -16.38 -64.09 3.43
CA PHE A 8 -15.40 -64.94 2.71
C PHE A 8 -15.10 -64.25 1.36
N LYS A 9 -13.84 -64.20 0.91
CA LYS A 9 -13.32 -63.92 -0.47
C LYS A 9 -14.11 -63.01 -1.45
N LEU A 10 -13.44 -62.02 -2.04
CA LEU A 10 -12.84 -62.17 -3.39
C LEU A 10 -11.86 -61.03 -3.70
N ALA A 11 -10.74 -61.33 -4.36
CA ALA A 11 -9.86 -60.31 -4.93
C ALA A 11 -10.36 -59.95 -6.34
N GLY A 12 -10.73 -58.69 -6.55
CA GLY A 12 -11.08 -58.14 -7.85
C GLY A 12 -10.23 -56.91 -8.15
N CYS A 13 -9.43 -56.96 -9.21
CA CYS A 13 -8.65 -55.81 -9.66
C CYS A 13 -9.60 -54.73 -10.18
N PHE A 14 -9.79 -53.67 -9.40
CA PHE A 14 -10.18 -52.37 -9.93
C PHE A 14 -8.98 -51.43 -9.84
N GLY A 15 -8.43 -51.07 -10.99
CA GLY A 15 -7.48 -49.98 -11.10
C GLY A 15 -8.19 -48.68 -10.77
N ALA A 16 -8.13 -48.25 -9.51
CA ALA A 16 -8.45 -46.88 -9.14
C ALA A 16 -7.39 -45.99 -9.77
N ALA A 17 -7.70 -45.42 -10.93
CA ALA A 17 -6.92 -44.31 -11.45
C ALA A 17 -6.96 -43.21 -10.39
N LEU A 18 -5.80 -42.93 -9.78
CA LEU A 18 -5.58 -41.72 -9.01
C LEU A 18 -5.64 -40.55 -9.99
N LEU A 19 -6.87 -40.12 -10.28
CA LEU A 19 -7.14 -38.79 -10.81
C LEU A 19 -6.67 -37.81 -9.74
N SER A 20 -5.41 -37.42 -9.86
CA SER A 20 -4.85 -36.26 -9.18
C SER A 20 -5.64 -35.05 -9.65
N THR A 21 -6.72 -34.74 -8.95
CA THR A 21 -7.38 -33.44 -9.02
C THR A 21 -6.29 -32.41 -8.73
N SER A 22 -5.88 -31.66 -9.74
CA SER A 22 -5.00 -30.51 -9.57
C SER A 22 -5.65 -29.58 -8.57
N ILE A 23 -5.12 -29.58 -7.33
CA ILE A 23 -5.58 -28.70 -6.27
C ILE A 23 -5.39 -27.26 -6.77
N GLN A 24 -6.41 -26.45 -6.47
CA GLN A 24 -6.65 -25.07 -6.91
C GLN A 24 -5.41 -24.28 -7.31
N ALA A 25 -5.55 -23.52 -8.41
CA ALA A 25 -4.76 -22.30 -8.58
C ALA A 25 -4.85 -21.48 -7.28
N ALA A 26 -3.69 -21.16 -6.70
CA ALA A 26 -3.63 -20.25 -5.56
C ALA A 26 -4.27 -18.92 -5.97
N PRO A 27 -5.02 -18.25 -5.10
CA PRO A 27 -5.67 -17.00 -5.46
C PRO A 27 -4.61 -15.98 -5.89
N THR A 28 -4.86 -15.32 -7.02
CA THR A 28 -3.97 -14.38 -7.73
C THR A 28 -3.42 -13.24 -6.86
N CYS A 29 -4.10 -12.99 -5.74
CA CYS A 29 -3.68 -12.25 -4.55
C CYS A 29 -4.39 -12.95 -3.36
N TYR A 30 -3.78 -13.12 -2.17
CA TYR A 30 -4.54 -13.63 -1.00
C TYR A 30 -5.70 -12.67 -0.63
N HIS A 31 -5.54 -11.38 -0.93
CA HIS A 31 -6.60 -10.38 -0.95
C HIS A 31 -7.12 -10.16 -2.37
N ASN A 32 -8.28 -10.73 -2.70
CA ASN A 32 -9.00 -10.36 -3.92
C ASN A 32 -9.65 -8.97 -3.72
N TYR A 33 -8.97 -7.90 -4.15
CA TYR A 33 -9.48 -6.53 -4.06
C TYR A 33 -10.64 -6.27 -5.06
N GLY A 34 -10.93 -7.20 -5.97
CA GLY A 34 -12.15 -7.22 -6.78
C GLY A 34 -12.35 -5.96 -7.62
N ALA A 35 -13.42 -5.22 -7.36
CA ALA A 35 -13.70 -3.97 -8.08
C ALA A 35 -12.64 -2.87 -7.84
N ILE A 36 -11.87 -2.95 -6.75
CA ILE A 36 -10.87 -1.94 -6.40
C ILE A 36 -9.58 -2.08 -7.21
N ASP A 37 -9.23 -3.28 -7.64
CA ASP A 37 -8.10 -3.45 -8.57
C ASP A 37 -8.32 -2.65 -9.86
N ALA A 38 -9.56 -2.53 -10.35
CA ALA A 38 -9.89 -1.70 -11.50
C ALA A 38 -9.63 -0.19 -11.27
N MET A 39 -9.68 0.28 -10.02
CA MET A 39 -9.48 1.68 -9.63
C MET A 39 -8.00 2.06 -9.40
N LYS A 40 -7.10 1.08 -9.26
CA LYS A 40 -5.65 1.35 -9.13
C LYS A 40 -5.11 2.11 -10.35
N PRO A 41 -4.38 3.24 -10.20
CA PRO A 41 -4.02 4.12 -11.32
C PRO A 41 -2.97 3.50 -12.25
N ASN A 42 -1.99 2.78 -11.69
CA ASN A 42 -0.88 2.23 -12.45
C ASN A 42 -1.32 0.89 -13.04
N LYS A 43 -1.26 0.74 -14.37
CA LYS A 43 -1.67 -0.49 -15.06
C LYS A 43 -0.43 -1.25 -15.57
N LEU A 44 -0.13 -2.41 -14.98
CA LEU A 44 0.99 -3.25 -15.42
C LEU A 44 0.48 -4.30 -16.42
N PHE A 45 0.93 -4.22 -17.67
CA PHE A 45 0.55 -5.15 -18.74
C PHE A 45 1.61 -6.23 -18.94
N LEU A 46 1.17 -7.49 -18.97
CA LEU A 46 1.98 -8.61 -19.45
C LEU A 46 1.62 -8.89 -20.91
N TYR A 47 2.48 -8.44 -21.82
CA TYR A 47 2.26 -8.51 -23.26
C TYR A 47 2.97 -9.74 -23.86
N TYR A 48 2.20 -10.60 -24.52
CA TYR A 48 2.66 -11.84 -25.15
C TYR A 48 2.37 -11.81 -26.66
N PRO A 49 3.32 -11.35 -27.50
CA PRO A 49 3.10 -11.23 -28.94
C PRO A 49 2.71 -12.59 -29.58
N THR A 50 1.78 -12.56 -30.53
CA THR A 50 1.42 -13.72 -31.37
C THR A 50 2.24 -13.77 -32.66
N ALA A 51 2.71 -12.62 -33.13
CA ALA A 51 3.72 -12.45 -34.17
C ALA A 51 4.85 -11.57 -33.62
N ASN A 52 6.02 -11.54 -34.28
CA ASN A 52 7.10 -10.63 -33.92
C ASN A 52 6.64 -9.17 -34.15
N ASP A 53 6.50 -8.39 -33.09
CA ASP A 53 6.00 -7.02 -33.14
C ASP A 53 7.14 -6.00 -33.19
N ALA A 54 7.38 -5.43 -34.37
CA ALA A 54 8.36 -4.36 -34.60
C ALA A 54 7.85 -2.96 -34.20
N THR A 55 6.61 -2.84 -33.73
CA THR A 55 6.07 -1.57 -33.19
C THR A 55 6.36 -1.39 -31.70
N PHE A 56 6.79 -2.45 -31.00
CA PHE A 56 7.28 -2.35 -29.63
C PHE A 56 8.53 -1.45 -29.57
N PRO A 57 8.65 -0.51 -28.60
CA PRO A 57 9.76 0.45 -28.55
C PRO A 57 11.14 -0.18 -28.52
N ALA A 58 12.10 0.49 -29.16
CA ALA A 58 13.47 0.02 -29.36
C ALA A 58 14.47 0.77 -28.45
N TYR A 59 14.21 0.80 -27.15
CA TYR A 59 15.03 1.51 -26.15
C TYR A 59 16.37 0.82 -25.81
N ALA A 60 16.56 -0.44 -26.21
CA ALA A 60 17.80 -1.20 -25.98
C ALA A 60 18.07 -2.24 -27.08
N THR A 61 19.17 -2.98 -26.95
CA THR A 61 19.50 -4.08 -27.88
C THR A 61 18.53 -5.26 -27.69
N ASN A 62 18.15 -5.93 -28.78
CA ASN A 62 17.25 -7.11 -28.80
C ASN A 62 15.81 -6.93 -28.29
N VAL A 63 15.40 -5.76 -27.78
CA VAL A 63 14.04 -5.57 -27.23
C VAL A 63 12.96 -5.50 -28.30
N SER A 64 13.28 -4.93 -29.47
CA SER A 64 12.39 -4.83 -30.63
C SER A 64 12.99 -5.57 -31.84
N PRO A 65 12.21 -6.36 -32.61
CA PRO A 65 10.80 -6.66 -32.39
C PRO A 65 10.56 -7.55 -31.16
N ALA A 66 9.51 -7.26 -30.41
CA ALA A 66 9.04 -8.13 -29.33
C ALA A 66 8.64 -9.48 -29.94
N ARG A 67 9.31 -10.56 -29.54
CA ARG A 67 9.17 -11.86 -30.22
C ARG A 67 7.92 -12.61 -29.77
N THR A 68 7.39 -13.46 -30.66
CA THR A 68 6.27 -14.34 -30.36
C THR A 68 6.51 -15.17 -29.10
N PHE A 69 5.49 -15.30 -28.24
CA PHE A 69 5.52 -16.18 -27.08
C PHE A 69 4.61 -17.40 -27.25
N ALA A 70 5.23 -18.59 -27.31
CA ALA A 70 4.56 -19.89 -27.29
C ALA A 70 5.38 -20.89 -26.46
N ILE A 71 4.70 -21.72 -25.66
CA ILE A 71 5.35 -22.69 -24.75
C ILE A 71 6.27 -23.67 -25.49
N GLY A 72 5.84 -24.15 -26.66
CA GLY A 72 6.60 -25.07 -27.51
C GLY A 72 7.79 -24.45 -28.25
N SER A 73 7.98 -23.13 -28.14
CA SER A 73 9.15 -22.43 -28.67
C SER A 73 10.24 -22.19 -27.61
N LEU A 74 9.94 -22.47 -26.32
CA LEU A 74 10.93 -22.39 -25.25
C LEU A 74 11.90 -23.59 -25.34
N PRO A 75 13.23 -23.39 -25.20
CA PRO A 75 14.18 -24.49 -25.15
C PRO A 75 13.87 -25.40 -23.95
N GLY A 76 13.66 -26.70 -24.19
CA GLY A 76 13.25 -27.63 -23.13
C GLY A 76 11.77 -27.55 -22.71
N ALA A 77 10.93 -26.81 -23.45
CA ALA A 77 9.47 -26.65 -23.35
C ALA A 77 8.74 -27.43 -22.21
N PRO A 78 8.14 -26.73 -21.22
CA PRO A 78 7.44 -27.39 -20.13
C PRO A 78 6.16 -28.12 -20.57
N ALA A 79 5.76 -29.11 -19.79
CA ALA A 79 4.49 -29.80 -19.97
C ALA A 79 3.32 -28.84 -19.68
N GLY A 80 2.40 -28.66 -20.63
CA GLY A 80 1.22 -27.79 -20.48
C GLY A 80 0.88 -27.05 -21.77
N THR A 81 0.18 -25.92 -21.65
CA THR A 81 -0.22 -25.06 -22.76
C THR A 81 0.28 -23.64 -22.59
N THR A 82 0.40 -22.89 -23.70
CA THR A 82 0.78 -21.47 -23.67
C THR A 82 -0.15 -20.63 -22.79
N ALA A 83 -1.45 -20.95 -22.74
CA ALA A 83 -2.39 -20.26 -21.87
C ALA A 83 -2.05 -20.49 -20.39
N GLN A 84 -1.96 -21.75 -19.96
CA GLN A 84 -1.63 -22.10 -18.57
C GLN A 84 -0.31 -21.48 -18.08
N LEU A 85 0.71 -21.39 -18.95
CA LEU A 85 1.96 -20.72 -18.59
C LEU A 85 1.79 -19.20 -18.45
N ARG A 86 1.02 -18.55 -19.34
CA ARG A 86 0.70 -17.11 -19.23
C ARG A 86 -0.09 -16.78 -17.97
N ASP A 87 -1.08 -17.62 -17.65
CA ASP A 87 -1.92 -17.48 -16.46
C ASP A 87 -1.07 -17.63 -15.19
N ARG A 88 -0.20 -18.65 -15.13
CA ARG A 88 0.69 -18.86 -13.98
C ARG A 88 1.76 -17.77 -13.84
N ILE A 89 2.29 -17.23 -14.93
CA ILE A 89 3.18 -16.06 -14.92
C ILE A 89 2.42 -14.83 -14.38
N PHE A 90 1.17 -14.64 -14.80
CA PHE A 90 0.31 -13.58 -14.30
C PHE A 90 0.05 -13.71 -12.79
N ASP A 91 -0.24 -14.91 -12.27
CA ASP A 91 -0.40 -15.13 -10.82
C ASP A 91 0.84 -14.71 -10.02
N VAL A 92 2.05 -15.00 -10.53
CA VAL A 92 3.33 -14.62 -9.89
C VAL A 92 3.43 -13.09 -9.81
N VAL A 93 3.30 -12.39 -10.93
CA VAL A 93 3.45 -10.92 -10.99
C VAL A 93 2.31 -10.21 -10.24
N ALA A 94 1.07 -10.71 -10.34
CA ALA A 94 -0.08 -10.16 -9.63
C ALA A 94 0.09 -10.29 -8.10
N THR A 95 0.62 -11.41 -7.62
CA THR A 95 0.95 -11.60 -6.19
C THR A 95 2.08 -10.66 -5.75
N ASP A 96 3.06 -10.36 -6.60
CA ASP A 96 4.14 -9.40 -6.28
C ASP A 96 3.64 -7.96 -6.16
N TYR A 97 2.71 -7.57 -7.03
CA TYR A 97 2.18 -6.21 -7.07
C TYR A 97 0.89 -6.01 -6.26
N CYS A 98 0.37 -7.05 -5.59
CA CYS A 98 -0.98 -7.04 -5.01
C CYS A 98 -1.21 -5.92 -3.98
N GLU A 99 -0.22 -5.68 -3.12
CA GLU A 99 -0.31 -4.70 -2.04
C GLU A 99 -0.20 -3.27 -2.54
N PHE A 100 0.33 -3.06 -3.74
CA PHE A 100 0.56 -1.74 -4.32
C PHE A 100 -0.64 -1.27 -5.15
N ASN A 101 -0.69 0.04 -5.38
CA ASN A 101 -1.63 0.72 -6.29
C ASN A 101 -1.29 0.47 -7.78
N VAL A 102 -0.94 -0.78 -8.09
CA VAL A 102 -0.65 -1.34 -9.42
C VAL A 102 -1.68 -2.43 -9.72
N GLN A 103 -2.43 -2.28 -10.81
CA GLN A 103 -3.27 -3.35 -11.34
C GLN A 103 -2.53 -4.09 -12.44
N VAL A 104 -2.09 -5.32 -12.14
CA VAL A 104 -1.63 -6.25 -13.16
C VAL A 104 -2.83 -6.63 -14.04
N GLN A 105 -2.73 -6.34 -15.33
CA GLN A 105 -3.74 -6.66 -16.32
C GLN A 105 -3.68 -8.12 -16.71
N ALA A 106 -4.83 -8.71 -17.04
CA ALA A 106 -4.89 -10.07 -17.58
C ALA A 106 -3.98 -10.21 -18.82
N PRO A 107 -3.34 -11.37 -19.04
CA PRO A 107 -2.43 -11.62 -20.16
C PRO A 107 -2.97 -11.13 -21.51
N THR A 108 -2.27 -10.18 -22.14
CA THR A 108 -2.69 -9.60 -23.44
C THR A 108 -1.82 -10.10 -24.58
N THR A 109 -2.43 -10.28 -25.76
CA THR A 109 -1.73 -10.52 -27.03
C THR A 109 -1.76 -9.30 -27.96
N THR A 110 -2.38 -8.21 -27.53
CA THR A 110 -2.41 -6.92 -28.21
C THR A 110 -1.41 -6.00 -27.53
N ASN A 111 -0.55 -5.34 -28.32
CA ASN A 111 0.39 -4.35 -27.81
C ASN A 111 -0.40 -3.21 -27.13
N PRO A 112 -0.21 -2.93 -25.83
CA PRO A 112 -1.07 -1.98 -25.11
C PRO A 112 -0.98 -0.53 -25.60
N ASP A 113 0.10 -0.14 -26.28
CA ASP A 113 0.20 1.18 -26.93
C ASP A 113 -0.70 1.31 -28.17
N SER A 114 -1.08 0.19 -28.79
CA SER A 114 -1.99 0.17 -29.94
C SER A 114 -3.47 0.22 -29.56
N LEU A 115 -3.80 0.26 -28.25
CA LEU A 115 -5.17 0.39 -27.78
C LEU A 115 -5.76 1.74 -28.20
N GLY A 116 -7.03 1.76 -28.60
CA GLY A 116 -7.70 3.01 -29.02
C GLY A 116 -7.89 4.06 -27.91
N SER A 117 -7.68 3.66 -26.65
CA SER A 117 -7.62 4.54 -25.48
C SER A 117 -6.80 3.83 -24.39
N PRO A 118 -5.46 3.92 -24.44
CA PRO A 118 -4.60 3.26 -23.46
C PRO A 118 -4.71 3.97 -22.09
N PRO A 119 -4.50 3.27 -20.96
CA PRO A 119 -4.42 3.92 -19.65
C PRO A 119 -3.30 4.95 -19.59
N ALA A 120 -3.56 6.08 -18.92
CA ALA A 120 -2.63 7.19 -18.83
C ALA A 120 -1.34 6.84 -18.09
N ARG A 121 -1.44 6.05 -17.00
CA ARG A 121 -0.31 5.45 -16.28
C ARG A 121 -0.24 3.95 -16.54
N ARG A 122 0.79 3.50 -17.26
CA ARG A 122 0.97 2.09 -17.62
C ARG A 122 2.44 1.69 -17.71
N ASN A 123 2.72 0.45 -17.34
CA ASN A 123 4.02 -0.20 -17.50
C ASN A 123 3.79 -1.49 -18.32
N MET A 124 4.67 -1.82 -19.25
CA MET A 124 4.44 -2.86 -20.26
C MET A 124 5.62 -3.82 -20.39
N VAL A 125 5.45 -5.03 -19.86
CA VAL A 125 6.45 -6.10 -19.97
C VAL A 125 6.13 -6.97 -21.19
N ALA A 126 6.94 -6.87 -22.24
CA ALA A 126 6.88 -7.73 -23.42
C ALA A 126 7.65 -9.03 -23.19
N ILE A 127 6.93 -10.14 -23.09
CA ILE A 127 7.46 -11.47 -22.82
C ILE A 127 7.47 -12.28 -24.10
N GLY A 128 8.64 -12.81 -24.46
CA GLY A 128 8.88 -13.58 -25.70
C GLY A 128 9.50 -14.95 -25.40
N ALA A 129 9.38 -15.91 -26.33
CA ALA A 129 9.98 -17.25 -26.16
C ALA A 129 11.43 -17.35 -26.68
N ASP A 130 12.00 -16.21 -27.08
CA ASP A 130 13.36 -16.04 -27.56
C ASP A 130 14.40 -15.97 -26.42
N THR A 131 15.67 -16.04 -26.81
CA THR A 131 16.85 -16.04 -25.93
C THR A 131 17.67 -14.79 -26.19
N ASP A 132 18.17 -14.16 -25.12
CA ASP A 132 19.29 -13.23 -25.21
C ASP A 132 20.58 -13.98 -24.78
N PRO A 133 21.76 -13.71 -25.40
CA PRO A 133 23.01 -14.37 -25.02
C PRO A 133 23.51 -14.07 -23.60
N SER A 134 22.93 -13.11 -22.89
CA SER A 134 23.40 -12.62 -21.58
C SER A 134 22.31 -12.33 -20.55
N LEU A 135 21.07 -12.06 -20.98
CA LEU A 135 20.02 -11.52 -20.11
C LEU A 135 18.78 -12.44 -20.00
N PHE A 136 18.07 -12.29 -18.89
CA PHE A 136 16.70 -12.83 -18.71
C PHE A 136 15.65 -11.77 -19.04
N GLY A 137 15.95 -10.49 -18.81
CA GLY A 137 15.13 -9.35 -19.19
C GLY A 137 15.93 -8.05 -19.22
N ILE A 138 15.26 -6.96 -19.56
CA ILE A 138 15.77 -5.59 -19.49
C ILE A 138 14.59 -4.58 -19.45
N ALA A 139 14.67 -3.61 -18.55
CA ALA A 139 13.79 -2.47 -18.45
C ALA A 139 14.23 -1.30 -19.35
N GLU A 140 13.30 -0.40 -19.69
CA GLU A 140 13.59 0.84 -20.43
C GLU A 140 14.37 1.83 -19.56
N ALA A 141 13.92 2.03 -18.33
CA ALA A 141 14.49 2.98 -17.39
C ALA A 141 14.64 2.39 -15.98
N VAL A 142 15.24 3.18 -15.09
CA VAL A 142 15.16 3.00 -13.63
C VAL A 142 14.65 4.31 -13.06
N ASP A 143 13.33 4.38 -12.88
CA ASP A 143 12.61 5.61 -12.57
C ASP A 143 12.99 6.21 -11.22
N THR A 144 13.52 7.42 -11.19
CA THR A 144 13.69 8.10 -9.89
C THR A 144 12.35 8.66 -9.42
N GLY A 145 11.59 7.83 -8.69
CA GLY A 145 10.32 8.23 -8.08
C GLY A 145 9.09 8.01 -8.95
N ASP A 146 9.15 7.11 -9.96
CA ASP A 146 8.02 6.78 -10.85
C ASP A 146 7.44 8.05 -11.48
N ALA A 147 8.32 8.78 -12.21
CA ALA A 147 8.04 10.10 -12.74
C ALA A 147 7.38 10.04 -14.12
N ASP A 148 7.78 9.06 -14.93
CA ASP A 148 7.13 8.75 -16.18
C ASP A 148 5.75 8.12 -15.95
N VAL A 149 5.01 7.98 -17.04
CA VAL A 149 3.64 7.43 -17.03
C VAL A 149 3.45 6.32 -18.06
N VAL A 150 4.49 6.02 -18.85
CA VAL A 150 4.49 5.00 -19.90
C VAL A 150 5.87 4.38 -20.03
N ASP A 151 6.02 3.17 -19.48
CA ASP A 151 7.33 2.52 -19.37
C ASP A 151 7.30 1.12 -19.95
N HIS A 152 8.43 0.69 -20.52
CA HIS A 152 8.53 -0.59 -21.21
C HIS A 152 9.58 -1.50 -20.58
N ALA A 153 9.36 -2.80 -20.73
CA ALA A 153 10.26 -3.83 -20.25
C ALA A 153 10.20 -5.04 -21.19
N ARG A 154 11.26 -5.85 -21.19
CA ARG A 154 11.40 -7.02 -22.07
C ARG A 154 11.84 -8.23 -21.26
N VAL A 155 11.23 -9.39 -21.49
CA VAL A 155 11.65 -10.67 -20.89
C VAL A 155 11.90 -11.72 -21.97
N PHE A 156 13.12 -12.26 -21.97
CA PHE A 156 13.61 -13.30 -22.86
C PHE A 156 13.34 -14.67 -22.22
N GLY A 157 12.08 -15.12 -22.30
CA GLY A 157 11.64 -16.35 -21.63
C GLY A 157 12.41 -17.60 -22.05
N GLY A 158 12.94 -17.63 -23.27
CA GLY A 158 13.78 -18.73 -23.75
C GLY A 158 15.15 -18.82 -23.04
N SER A 159 15.68 -17.72 -22.50
CA SER A 159 16.97 -17.69 -21.78
C SER A 159 17.00 -18.67 -20.60
N TYR A 160 15.84 -18.89 -19.95
CA TYR A 160 15.69 -19.90 -18.90
C TYR A 160 15.97 -21.33 -19.38
N GLY A 161 15.51 -21.69 -20.57
CA GLY A 161 15.75 -23.00 -21.18
C GLY A 161 17.20 -23.26 -21.58
N VAL A 162 18.04 -22.22 -21.59
CA VAL A 162 19.48 -22.30 -21.84
C VAL A 162 20.24 -22.27 -20.51
N PHE A 163 20.14 -21.16 -19.77
CA PHE A 163 20.94 -20.90 -18.58
C PHE A 163 20.51 -21.73 -17.36
N CYS A 164 19.22 -22.02 -17.23
CA CYS A 164 18.64 -22.82 -16.14
C CYS A 164 18.19 -24.21 -16.59
N SER A 165 18.75 -24.71 -17.69
CA SER A 165 18.39 -25.99 -18.32
C SER A 165 18.45 -27.20 -17.37
N THR A 166 19.40 -27.26 -16.44
CA THR A 166 19.47 -28.31 -15.40
C THR A 166 18.24 -28.28 -14.50
N GLU A 167 17.85 -27.09 -14.04
CA GLU A 167 16.81 -26.85 -13.05
C GLU A 167 15.39 -26.81 -13.62
N LEU A 168 15.28 -26.93 -14.94
CA LEU A 168 14.06 -27.01 -15.74
C LEU A 168 14.01 -28.31 -16.58
N SER A 169 14.69 -29.36 -16.13
CA SER A 169 14.73 -30.68 -16.80
C SER A 169 14.10 -31.79 -15.96
N GLY A 170 13.75 -32.90 -16.61
CA GLY A 170 13.20 -34.09 -15.94
C GLY A 170 11.95 -33.78 -15.11
N ALA A 171 11.93 -34.23 -13.86
CA ALA A 171 10.83 -33.97 -12.92
C ALA A 171 10.68 -32.47 -12.53
N ASN A 172 11.72 -31.66 -12.73
CA ASN A 172 11.71 -30.22 -12.44
C ASN A 172 11.18 -29.39 -13.62
N ASN A 173 10.84 -30.00 -14.76
CA ASN A 173 10.29 -29.29 -15.92
C ASN A 173 8.77 -29.03 -15.78
N THR A 174 8.39 -28.22 -14.79
CA THR A 174 6.99 -27.92 -14.45
C THR A 174 6.59 -26.50 -14.87
N LEU A 175 5.30 -26.28 -15.16
CA LEU A 175 4.75 -24.94 -15.43
C LEU A 175 5.14 -23.94 -14.34
N ASP A 176 5.02 -24.35 -13.07
CA ASP A 176 5.32 -23.50 -11.92
C ASP A 176 6.77 -23.02 -11.91
N ARG A 177 7.76 -23.89 -12.16
CA ARG A 177 9.18 -23.48 -12.12
C ARG A 177 9.52 -22.52 -13.27
N TRP A 178 8.95 -22.75 -14.46
CA TRP A 178 9.04 -21.79 -15.57
C TRP A 178 8.34 -20.46 -15.28
N ALA A 179 7.17 -20.50 -14.64
CA ALA A 179 6.41 -19.30 -14.29
C ALA A 179 7.06 -18.49 -13.16
N LEU A 180 7.67 -19.13 -12.16
CA LEU A 180 8.47 -18.49 -11.11
C LEU A 180 9.67 -17.76 -11.72
N GLY A 181 10.35 -18.38 -12.69
CA GLY A 181 11.43 -17.74 -13.45
C GLY A 181 10.94 -16.54 -14.25
N ILE A 182 10.09 -16.79 -15.27
CA ILE A 182 9.65 -15.76 -16.21
C ILE A 182 8.84 -14.66 -15.51
N GLY A 183 7.95 -15.01 -14.59
CA GLY A 183 7.15 -14.07 -13.81
C GLY A 183 7.98 -13.29 -12.79
N GLY A 184 8.91 -13.94 -12.09
CA GLY A 184 9.82 -13.24 -11.18
C GLY A 184 10.76 -12.26 -11.90
N THR A 185 11.09 -12.49 -13.17
CA THR A 185 11.80 -11.50 -14.00
C THR A 185 10.85 -10.45 -14.58
N ALA A 186 9.63 -10.80 -14.98
CA ALA A 186 8.63 -9.80 -15.38
C ALA A 186 8.31 -8.81 -14.25
N ALA A 187 8.24 -9.28 -13.00
CA ALA A 187 8.06 -8.43 -11.82
C ALA A 187 9.29 -7.54 -11.53
N HIS A 188 10.50 -8.07 -11.78
CA HIS A 188 11.78 -7.39 -11.64
C HIS A 188 11.95 -6.23 -12.64
N GLU A 189 11.76 -6.49 -13.95
CA GLU A 189 11.87 -5.43 -14.96
C GLU A 189 10.77 -4.36 -14.78
N ALA A 190 9.56 -4.78 -14.37
CA ALA A 190 8.51 -3.82 -13.99
C ALA A 190 8.91 -3.00 -12.76
N GLY A 191 9.69 -3.56 -11.84
CA GLY A 191 10.16 -2.91 -10.63
C GLY A 191 11.17 -1.80 -10.92
N HIS A 192 12.05 -1.99 -11.90
CA HIS A 192 12.95 -0.93 -12.39
C HIS A 192 12.18 0.30 -12.89
N ASN A 193 11.17 0.10 -13.74
CA ASN A 193 10.26 1.15 -14.21
C ASN A 193 9.39 1.77 -13.08
N TYR A 194 9.33 1.15 -11.89
CA TYR A 194 8.72 1.76 -10.69
C TYR A 194 9.75 2.27 -9.67
N GLY A 195 11.02 2.32 -10.07
CA GLY A 195 12.12 2.96 -9.35
C GLY A 195 12.96 2.07 -8.43
N LEU A 196 12.91 0.75 -8.63
CA LEU A 196 13.79 -0.20 -7.93
C LEU A 196 15.14 -0.38 -8.63
N SER A 197 16.15 -0.78 -7.87
CA SER A 197 17.50 -1.03 -8.39
C SER A 197 18.28 -2.02 -7.56
N HIS A 198 19.37 -2.58 -8.10
CA HIS A 198 20.22 -3.56 -7.41
C HIS A 198 21.14 -2.91 -6.36
N SER A 199 20.59 -2.03 -5.52
CA SER A 199 21.27 -1.41 -4.39
C SER A 199 20.57 -1.61 -3.04
N ALA A 200 19.40 -2.27 -3.02
CA ALA A 200 18.68 -2.61 -1.80
C ALA A 200 19.54 -3.49 -0.88
N THR A 201 19.67 -3.14 0.41
CA THR A 201 20.41 -3.97 1.37
C THR A 201 19.48 -4.89 2.16
N VAL A 202 19.90 -6.15 2.35
CA VAL A 202 19.15 -7.10 3.18
C VAL A 202 19.33 -6.74 4.64
N HIS A 203 18.23 -6.43 5.32
CA HIS A 203 18.27 -5.98 6.70
C HIS A 203 18.36 -7.14 7.70
N THR A 204 18.70 -6.81 8.95
CA THR A 204 18.75 -7.82 10.03
C THR A 204 17.35 -8.31 10.38
N GLY A 205 17.11 -9.61 10.22
CA GLY A 205 15.81 -10.24 10.49
C GLY A 205 14.91 -10.32 9.26
N GLU A 206 15.35 -9.78 8.13
CA GLU A 206 14.87 -10.17 6.81
C GLU A 206 15.44 -11.56 6.45
N ASP A 207 14.82 -12.19 5.45
CA ASP A 207 15.16 -13.52 4.99
C ASP A 207 16.34 -13.53 4.00
N ALA A 208 16.59 -14.65 3.33
CA ALA A 208 17.76 -14.80 2.49
C ALA A 208 17.61 -14.06 1.15
N PHE A 209 18.55 -13.18 0.84
CA PHE A 209 18.77 -12.51 -0.46
C PHE A 209 18.37 -13.26 -1.74
N THR A 210 18.53 -14.59 -1.77
CA THR A 210 18.14 -15.44 -2.91
C THR A 210 16.63 -15.49 -3.16
N HIS A 211 15.81 -15.17 -2.15
CA HIS A 211 14.36 -15.03 -2.26
C HIS A 211 13.94 -13.63 -2.74
N HIS A 212 14.86 -12.70 -2.97
CA HIS A 212 14.48 -11.32 -3.34
C HIS A 212 14.35 -11.13 -4.85
N ILE A 213 13.42 -10.26 -5.25
CA ILE A 213 13.16 -9.95 -6.66
C ILE A 213 14.31 -9.11 -7.24
N MET A 214 14.83 -8.13 -6.49
CA MET A 214 15.90 -7.19 -6.89
C MET A 214 17.24 -7.45 -6.18
N PRO A 215 17.92 -8.59 -6.42
CA PRO A 215 19.14 -8.96 -5.70
C PRO A 215 20.30 -7.99 -5.95
N ALA A 216 20.61 -7.13 -4.97
CA ALA A 216 21.84 -6.32 -4.92
C ALA A 216 23.12 -7.16 -4.66
N GLY A 217 23.64 -7.84 -5.68
CA GLY A 217 24.78 -8.76 -5.49
C GLY A 217 25.10 -9.66 -6.68
N PRO A 218 26.02 -10.64 -6.52
CA PRO A 218 26.45 -11.51 -7.60
C PRO A 218 25.31 -12.40 -8.12
N SER A 219 25.44 -12.84 -9.38
CA SER A 219 24.40 -13.55 -10.15
C SER A 219 23.63 -14.61 -9.35
N MET A 220 22.35 -14.35 -9.09
CA MET A 220 21.45 -15.31 -8.41
C MET A 220 21.43 -16.67 -9.14
N PRO A 221 21.62 -17.80 -8.43
CA PRO A 221 21.61 -19.13 -9.04
C PRO A 221 20.27 -19.53 -9.64
N CYS A 222 20.30 -20.36 -10.67
CA CYS A 222 19.09 -20.90 -11.30
C CYS A 222 18.21 -21.72 -10.35
N THR A 223 18.80 -22.41 -9.36
CA THR A 223 18.08 -23.16 -8.34
C THR A 223 17.04 -22.31 -7.62
N ASN A 224 17.41 -21.06 -7.29
CA ASN A 224 16.57 -20.09 -6.61
C ASN A 224 15.65 -19.38 -7.62
N ARG A 225 16.20 -18.89 -8.75
CA ARG A 225 15.45 -18.15 -9.80
C ARG A 225 14.20 -18.90 -10.30
N VAL A 226 14.25 -20.23 -10.42
CA VAL A 226 13.12 -21.04 -10.89
C VAL A 226 12.53 -21.98 -9.84
N GLY A 227 13.17 -22.12 -8.67
CA GLY A 227 12.75 -23.06 -7.65
C GLY A 227 12.01 -22.46 -6.46
N GLU A 228 12.14 -21.16 -6.24
CA GLU A 228 11.61 -20.46 -5.06
C GLU A 228 10.64 -19.35 -5.48
N ARG A 229 9.63 -19.10 -4.63
CA ARG A 229 8.78 -17.92 -4.77
C ARG A 229 9.52 -16.73 -4.20
N ARG A 230 9.98 -15.84 -5.07
CA ARG A 230 10.67 -14.60 -4.68
C ARG A 230 9.68 -13.49 -4.34
N HIS A 231 10.07 -12.51 -3.52
CA HIS A 231 9.30 -11.31 -3.18
C HIS A 231 10.19 -10.04 -3.20
N PHE A 232 9.62 -8.85 -3.09
CA PHE A 232 10.40 -7.63 -2.90
C PHE A 232 11.05 -7.60 -1.52
N SER A 233 12.27 -7.07 -1.42
CA SER A 233 12.92 -6.86 -0.11
C SER A 233 12.18 -5.82 0.73
N ASP A 234 12.48 -5.74 2.02
CA ASP A 234 11.94 -4.73 2.94
C ASP A 234 12.28 -3.29 2.46
N GLU A 235 13.45 -3.07 1.85
CA GLU A 235 13.80 -1.78 1.23
C GLU A 235 13.01 -1.53 -0.08
N ASP A 236 12.99 -2.50 -0.99
CA ASP A 236 12.28 -2.40 -2.27
C ASP A 236 10.78 -2.15 -2.07
N PHE A 237 10.18 -2.87 -1.11
CA PHE A 237 8.78 -2.71 -0.77
C PHE A 237 8.50 -1.30 -0.26
N GLY A 238 9.37 -0.77 0.60
CA GLY A 238 9.32 0.63 1.03
C GLY A 238 9.33 1.59 -0.15
N ILE A 239 10.23 1.41 -1.11
CA ILE A 239 10.35 2.30 -2.28
C ILE A 239 9.12 2.21 -3.19
N LEU A 240 8.62 1.01 -3.49
CA LEU A 240 7.36 0.84 -4.23
C LEU A 240 6.17 1.47 -3.49
N ALA A 241 6.08 1.31 -2.17
CA ALA A 241 5.04 1.93 -1.36
C ALA A 241 5.10 3.47 -1.41
N ASN A 242 6.30 4.05 -1.52
CA ASN A 242 6.47 5.48 -1.72
C ASN A 242 6.13 5.93 -3.15
N ASN A 243 6.57 5.20 -4.17
CA ASN A 243 6.46 5.59 -5.57
C ASN A 243 5.04 5.33 -6.10
N VAL A 244 4.64 4.07 -6.19
CA VAL A 244 3.33 3.66 -6.73
C VAL A 244 2.21 3.69 -5.68
N GLY A 245 2.51 3.47 -4.40
CA GLY A 245 1.52 3.57 -3.29
C GLY A 245 0.95 2.23 -2.85
N LEU A 246 0.29 2.20 -1.68
CA LEU A 246 -0.35 1.00 -1.12
C LEU A 246 -1.88 0.98 -1.33
N THR A 247 -2.40 -0.20 -1.63
CA THR A 247 -3.84 -0.49 -1.78
C THR A 247 -4.58 -0.36 -0.45
N VAL A 248 -3.96 -0.82 0.64
CA VAL A 248 -4.58 -0.82 1.97
C VAL A 248 -4.06 0.38 2.77
N GLN A 249 -4.91 1.39 2.93
CA GLN A 249 -4.59 2.58 3.73
C GLN A 249 -4.76 2.37 5.24
N SER A 250 -5.67 1.49 5.64
CA SER A 250 -5.81 1.02 7.02
C SER A 250 -6.43 -0.37 7.10
N LEU A 251 -6.08 -1.11 8.15
CA LEU A 251 -6.58 -2.44 8.46
C LEU A 251 -6.76 -2.57 9.97
N ALA A 252 -7.88 -3.16 10.43
CA ALA A 252 -8.15 -3.28 11.86
C ALA A 252 -8.82 -4.60 12.24
N ASN A 253 -8.40 -5.10 13.40
CA ASN A 253 -8.97 -6.25 14.10
C ASN A 253 -9.33 -5.86 15.54
N TRP A 254 -10.25 -6.62 16.14
CA TRP A 254 -10.75 -6.39 17.49
C TRP A 254 -10.98 -7.71 18.22
N ASP A 255 -10.48 -7.81 19.45
CA ASP A 255 -10.97 -8.79 20.42
C ASP A 255 -12.06 -8.14 21.26
N PHE A 256 -13.26 -8.73 21.20
CA PHE A 256 -14.42 -8.29 21.95
C PHE A 256 -14.81 -9.31 23.02
N VAL A 257 -15.42 -8.80 24.09
CA VAL A 257 -16.22 -9.59 25.04
C VAL A 257 -17.70 -9.34 24.74
N ASN A 258 -18.57 -10.34 24.88
CA ASN A 258 -20.01 -10.09 24.98
C ASN A 258 -20.38 -9.67 26.42
N PRO A 259 -20.72 -8.39 26.70
CA PRO A 259 -21.03 -7.92 28.05
C PRO A 259 -22.43 -8.34 28.55
N ASN A 260 -23.26 -8.96 27.71
CA ASN A 260 -24.63 -9.35 28.05
C ASN A 260 -24.69 -10.72 28.73
N SER A 261 -25.80 -11.01 29.42
CA SER A 261 -26.14 -12.38 29.84
C SER A 261 -26.67 -13.24 28.69
N ALA A 262 -27.25 -12.60 27.67
CA ALA A 262 -27.81 -13.23 26.49
C ALA A 262 -26.75 -13.56 25.43
N THR A 263 -26.96 -14.66 24.71
CA THR A 263 -26.12 -15.05 23.57
C THR A 263 -26.33 -14.11 22.39
N ALA A 264 -25.24 -13.55 21.87
CA ALA A 264 -25.24 -12.85 20.59
C ALA A 264 -25.14 -13.87 19.44
N SER A 265 -25.85 -13.63 18.35
CA SER A 265 -25.79 -14.44 17.13
C SER A 265 -25.24 -13.66 15.93
N ARG A 266 -25.05 -12.34 16.06
CA ARG A 266 -24.48 -11.45 15.04
C ARG A 266 -23.72 -10.30 15.71
N LEU A 267 -22.71 -9.77 15.02
CA LEU A 267 -22.12 -8.45 15.28
C LEU A 267 -22.48 -7.52 14.13
N ARG A 268 -22.92 -6.30 14.43
CA ARG A 268 -23.11 -5.23 13.46
C ARG A 268 -22.31 -4.01 13.86
N MET A 269 -21.37 -3.58 13.02
CA MET A 269 -20.72 -2.28 13.15
C MET A 269 -21.44 -1.23 12.30
N GLU A 270 -21.48 0.00 12.80
CA GLU A 270 -21.78 1.17 11.97
C GLU A 270 -20.46 1.74 11.44
N VAL A 271 -20.39 1.90 10.11
CA VAL A 271 -19.21 2.38 9.40
C VAL A 271 -19.61 3.55 8.52
N LEU A 272 -18.84 4.64 8.58
CA LEU A 272 -19.01 5.82 7.75
C LEU A 272 -17.88 5.90 6.72
N SER A 273 -18.21 6.25 5.49
CA SER A 273 -17.24 6.41 4.38
C SER A 273 -17.63 7.62 3.51
N LEU A 274 -16.64 8.23 2.86
CA LEU A 274 -16.88 9.28 1.85
C LEU A 274 -17.26 8.69 0.48
N SER A 275 -16.97 7.41 0.27
CA SER A 275 -17.30 6.65 -0.94
C SER A 275 -18.79 6.34 -1.02
N SER A 276 -19.34 6.24 -2.23
CA SER A 276 -20.75 5.88 -2.44
C SER A 276 -21.00 4.37 -2.32
N THR A 277 -19.94 3.57 -2.46
CA THR A 277 -19.88 2.13 -2.16
C THR A 277 -18.82 1.81 -1.10
N LEU A 278 -19.03 0.74 -0.34
CA LEU A 278 -18.08 0.25 0.67
C LEU A 278 -17.95 -1.27 0.53
N THR A 279 -16.74 -1.74 0.23
CA THR A 279 -16.48 -3.17 -0.03
C THR A 279 -15.41 -3.69 0.91
N PRO A 280 -15.65 -4.79 1.67
CA PRO A 280 -14.61 -5.47 2.43
C PRO A 280 -13.57 -6.07 1.49
N VAL A 281 -12.28 -5.81 1.73
CA VAL A 281 -11.17 -6.31 0.89
C VAL A 281 -10.28 -7.33 1.59
N SER A 282 -10.16 -7.21 2.92
CA SER A 282 -9.58 -8.22 3.78
C SER A 282 -10.52 -8.48 4.94
N THR A 283 -10.59 -9.71 5.41
CA THR A 283 -11.44 -10.11 6.54
C THR A 283 -10.80 -11.29 7.26
N TYR A 284 -10.78 -11.23 8.59
CA TYR A 284 -10.24 -12.31 9.40
C TYR A 284 -11.18 -13.51 9.31
N LEU A 285 -10.64 -14.61 8.78
CA LEU A 285 -11.37 -15.88 8.61
C LEU A 285 -10.73 -17.01 9.43
N GLY A 286 -9.92 -16.70 10.44
CA GLY A 286 -9.33 -17.68 11.34
C GLY A 286 -10.34 -18.35 12.29
N SER A 287 -9.83 -19.11 13.26
CA SER A 287 -10.63 -19.96 14.16
C SER A 287 -11.25 -19.21 15.35
N LEU A 288 -10.85 -17.96 15.61
CA LEU A 288 -11.36 -17.14 16.72
C LEU A 288 -12.61 -16.31 16.36
N SER A 289 -13.02 -16.31 15.08
CA SER A 289 -14.24 -15.64 14.62
C SER A 289 -15.44 -16.60 14.61
N PRO A 290 -16.57 -16.27 15.26
CA PRO A 290 -17.81 -17.03 15.20
C PRO A 290 -18.46 -17.06 13.82
N TRP A 291 -18.07 -16.14 12.93
CA TRP A 291 -18.74 -15.88 11.67
C TRP A 291 -17.77 -15.81 10.47
N ASN A 292 -18.30 -16.11 9.30
CA ASN A 292 -17.66 -15.83 8.01
C ASN A 292 -17.71 -14.32 7.69
N ALA A 293 -17.23 -13.94 6.50
CA ALA A 293 -17.13 -12.55 6.07
C ALA A 293 -18.44 -11.74 6.19
N PRO A 294 -18.36 -10.44 6.54
CA PRO A 294 -19.53 -9.62 6.80
C PRO A 294 -20.25 -9.21 5.52
N SER A 295 -21.56 -8.99 5.64
CA SER A 295 -22.35 -8.31 4.60
C SER A 295 -22.41 -6.80 4.88
N VAL A 296 -22.23 -5.97 3.85
CA VAL A 296 -22.34 -4.51 3.93
C VAL A 296 -23.69 -4.03 3.38
N VAL A 297 -24.37 -3.14 4.10
CA VAL A 297 -25.67 -2.57 3.69
C VAL A 297 -25.66 -1.06 3.89
N ALA A 298 -25.95 -0.29 2.84
CA ALA A 298 -26.06 1.17 2.92
C ALA A 298 -27.28 1.61 3.77
N SER A 299 -27.13 2.68 4.53
CA SER A 299 -28.10 3.15 5.53
C SER A 299 -28.22 4.69 5.56
N GLY A 300 -28.17 5.34 4.39
CA GLY A 300 -28.27 6.79 4.26
C GLY A 300 -26.95 7.50 4.57
N THR A 301 -27.01 8.64 5.25
CA THR A 301 -25.84 9.48 5.57
C THR A 301 -25.79 9.87 7.05
N ARG A 302 -24.61 10.25 7.54
CA ARG A 302 -24.37 10.78 8.90
C ARG A 302 -23.32 11.88 8.83
N THR A 303 -23.48 12.94 9.63
CA THR A 303 -22.42 13.96 9.79
C THR A 303 -21.44 13.51 10.87
N PHE A 304 -20.15 13.66 10.60
CA PHE A 304 -19.05 13.43 11.53
C PHE A 304 -18.02 14.54 11.38
N LYS A 305 -17.64 15.21 12.48
CA LYS A 305 -16.72 16.37 12.48
C LYS A 305 -17.05 17.46 11.43
N GLY A 306 -18.34 17.67 11.15
CA GLY A 306 -18.84 18.65 10.17
C GLY A 306 -18.85 18.18 8.70
N THR A 307 -18.33 16.98 8.39
CA THR A 307 -18.38 16.38 7.06
C THR A 307 -19.52 15.36 6.98
N SER A 308 -20.25 15.31 5.87
CA SER A 308 -21.30 14.31 5.64
C SER A 308 -20.71 13.06 4.98
N TYR A 309 -20.89 11.92 5.62
CA TYR A 309 -20.46 10.60 5.14
C TYR A 309 -21.66 9.75 4.73
N HIS A 310 -21.45 8.83 3.79
CA HIS A 310 -22.32 7.69 3.58
C HIS A 310 -22.21 6.73 4.77
N ARG A 311 -23.35 6.26 5.28
CA ARG A 311 -23.44 5.35 6.43
C ARG A 311 -23.71 3.93 5.95
N TYR A 312 -22.99 2.96 6.48
CA TYR A 312 -23.13 1.54 6.22
C TYR A 312 -23.28 0.76 7.52
N PHE A 313 -24.03 -0.34 7.45
CA PHE A 313 -24.01 -1.39 8.45
C PHE A 313 -23.23 -2.59 7.93
N VAL A 314 -22.16 -2.95 8.64
CA VAL A 314 -21.30 -4.09 8.35
C VAL A 314 -21.64 -5.18 9.34
N THR A 315 -22.19 -6.30 8.87
CA THR A 315 -22.80 -7.32 9.73
C THR A 315 -22.17 -8.69 9.53
N TRP A 316 -21.52 -9.21 10.58
CA TRP A 316 -21.10 -10.60 10.71
C TRP A 316 -22.27 -11.42 11.24
N GLN A 317 -22.74 -12.39 10.44
CA GLN A 317 -23.92 -13.19 10.76
C GLN A 317 -23.92 -14.61 10.18
N SER A 318 -23.07 -14.90 9.19
CA SER A 318 -22.95 -16.23 8.58
C SER A 318 -22.17 -17.14 9.52
N ALA A 319 -22.84 -18.08 10.20
CA ALA A 319 -22.25 -18.91 11.24
C ALA A 319 -21.07 -19.77 10.74
N LYS A 320 -20.04 -19.91 11.57
CA LYS A 320 -18.85 -20.74 11.34
C LYS A 320 -18.48 -21.50 12.62
N GLY A 321 -17.86 -22.67 12.49
CA GLY A 321 -17.19 -23.34 13.60
C GLY A 321 -15.96 -22.54 14.06
N TRP A 322 -15.84 -22.34 15.37
CA TRP A 322 -14.87 -21.44 15.99
C TRP A 322 -14.52 -21.90 17.41
N ALA A 323 -13.50 -21.28 18.01
CA ALA A 323 -13.11 -21.52 19.40
C ALA A 323 -12.92 -20.18 20.12
N SER A 324 -13.61 -19.99 21.24
CA SER A 324 -13.39 -18.82 22.09
C SER A 324 -12.05 -18.92 22.83
N PRO A 325 -11.28 -17.81 22.96
CA PRO A 325 -10.06 -17.79 23.76
C PRO A 325 -10.29 -18.13 25.25
N ASN A 326 -11.45 -17.82 25.80
CA ASN A 326 -11.73 -17.92 27.25
C ASN A 326 -12.81 -18.92 27.65
N GLN A 327 -13.50 -19.59 26.71
CA GLN A 327 -14.52 -20.60 27.03
C GLN A 327 -14.47 -21.81 26.08
N PRO A 328 -14.43 -23.06 26.59
CA PRO A 328 -14.56 -24.24 25.75
C PRO A 328 -16.01 -24.44 25.25
N GLY A 329 -16.14 -25.26 24.20
CA GLY A 329 -17.46 -25.69 23.69
C GLY A 329 -18.26 -24.60 22.99
N SER A 330 -17.59 -23.65 22.33
CA SER A 330 -18.23 -22.59 21.56
C SER A 330 -19.16 -23.14 20.46
N ILE A 331 -20.30 -22.49 20.26
CA ILE A 331 -21.34 -22.89 19.30
C ILE A 331 -21.19 -22.05 18.04
N ALA A 332 -21.32 -22.67 16.86
CA ALA A 332 -21.12 -21.99 15.58
C ALA A 332 -22.02 -20.75 15.43
N GLY A 333 -21.44 -19.59 15.13
CA GLY A 333 -22.15 -18.32 14.99
C GLY A 333 -22.78 -17.75 16.26
N GLN A 334 -22.43 -18.26 17.44
CA GLN A 334 -23.00 -17.83 18.73
C GLN A 334 -21.90 -17.46 19.73
N VAL A 335 -22.06 -16.30 20.39
CA VAL A 335 -21.17 -15.81 21.45
C VAL A 335 -21.98 -15.66 22.74
N ARG A 336 -21.72 -16.51 23.73
CA ARG A 336 -22.40 -16.50 25.04
C ARG A 336 -21.98 -15.27 25.87
N GLY A 337 -22.68 -15.04 26.99
CA GLY A 337 -22.29 -13.97 27.91
C GLY A 337 -20.89 -14.17 28.49
N ALA A 338 -20.11 -13.10 28.55
CA ALA A 338 -18.69 -13.06 28.91
C ALA A 338 -17.74 -13.91 28.01
N GLU A 339 -18.22 -14.45 26.89
CA GLU A 339 -17.39 -15.16 25.92
C GLU A 339 -16.61 -14.15 25.05
N GLN A 340 -15.32 -14.40 24.87
CA GLN A 340 -14.44 -13.60 24.00
C GLN A 340 -14.49 -14.10 22.55
N PHE A 341 -14.36 -13.19 21.59
CA PHE A 341 -14.33 -13.50 20.17
C PHE A 341 -13.55 -12.44 19.39
N HIS A 342 -12.97 -12.85 18.26
CA HIS A 342 -12.15 -12.00 17.41
C HIS A 342 -12.85 -11.72 16.08
N VAL A 343 -12.80 -10.48 15.60
CA VAL A 343 -13.20 -10.11 14.23
C VAL A 343 -12.23 -9.09 13.66
N GLY A 344 -12.12 -9.05 12.33
CA GLY A 344 -11.26 -8.10 11.65
C GLY A 344 -11.69 -7.90 10.21
N THR A 345 -11.56 -6.68 9.71
CA THR A 345 -11.78 -6.36 8.29
C THR A 345 -11.15 -5.02 7.91
N SER A 346 -10.68 -4.92 6.67
CA SER A 346 -10.46 -3.65 6.00
C SER A 346 -11.46 -3.47 4.87
N PHE A 347 -11.74 -2.21 4.55
CA PHE A 347 -12.57 -1.81 3.43
C PHE A 347 -11.72 -1.01 2.45
N ALA A 348 -12.12 -1.03 1.20
CA ALA A 348 -11.63 -0.07 0.22
C ALA A 348 -12.78 0.81 -0.28
N GLU A 349 -12.37 1.98 -0.75
CA GLU A 349 -13.21 3.12 -1.11
C GLU A 349 -12.94 3.49 -2.59
N GLU A 350 -13.84 4.28 -3.19
CA GLU A 350 -13.75 4.69 -4.60
C GLU A 350 -12.51 5.54 -4.96
N ASP A 351 -11.80 6.09 -3.96
CA ASP A 351 -10.65 6.98 -4.13
C ASP A 351 -9.44 6.51 -3.30
N ILE A 352 -8.85 5.37 -3.69
CA ILE A 352 -7.67 4.78 -3.02
C ILE A 352 -6.39 5.65 -3.12
N LEU A 353 -6.44 6.78 -3.83
CA LEU A 353 -5.34 7.71 -4.02
C LEU A 353 -5.40 8.89 -3.06
N ASN A 354 -6.60 9.20 -2.58
CA ASN A 354 -6.79 10.25 -1.61
C ASN A 354 -6.55 9.75 -0.20
N THR A 355 -5.32 9.94 0.27
CA THR A 355 -4.88 9.64 1.65
C THR A 355 -5.67 10.35 2.77
N SER A 356 -6.67 11.19 2.44
CA SER A 356 -7.59 11.82 3.38
C SER A 356 -8.95 11.12 3.51
N THR A 357 -9.28 10.11 2.71
CA THR A 357 -10.55 9.38 2.89
C THR A 357 -10.45 8.46 4.12
N GLN A 358 -11.41 8.61 5.02
CA GLN A 358 -11.41 7.94 6.32
C GLN A 358 -12.65 7.05 6.42
N VAL A 359 -12.40 5.74 6.51
CA VAL A 359 -13.40 4.82 7.02
C VAL A 359 -13.50 5.02 8.54
N VAL A 360 -14.64 5.52 9.00
CA VAL A 360 -14.91 5.80 10.41
C VAL A 360 -15.77 4.70 11.00
N ILE A 361 -15.18 3.87 11.87
CA ILE A 361 -15.93 2.91 12.69
C ILE A 361 -16.60 3.70 13.84
N ALA A 362 -17.94 3.72 13.87
CA ALA A 362 -18.71 4.60 14.74
C ALA A 362 -19.38 3.89 15.94
N ASP A 363 -19.77 2.62 15.80
CA ASP A 363 -20.39 1.81 16.85
C ASP A 363 -20.26 0.31 16.56
N ALA A 364 -20.42 -0.54 17.58
CA ALA A 364 -20.39 -1.99 17.49
C ALA A 364 -21.53 -2.63 18.32
N THR A 365 -22.64 -2.97 17.66
CA THR A 365 -23.83 -3.57 18.27
C THR A 365 -23.79 -5.10 18.19
N LEU A 366 -23.97 -5.80 19.32
CA LEU A 366 -24.28 -7.23 19.33
C LEU A 366 -25.79 -7.44 19.12
N LEU A 367 -26.18 -8.41 18.29
CA LEU A 367 -27.57 -8.73 18.00
C LEU A 367 -27.89 -10.19 18.38
N ASP A 368 -29.13 -10.45 18.78
CA ASP A 368 -29.66 -11.78 19.03
C ASP A 368 -29.96 -12.56 17.73
N ALA A 369 -30.52 -13.77 17.87
CA ALA A 369 -30.92 -14.60 16.73
C ALA A 369 -32.00 -13.95 15.84
N GLY A 370 -32.91 -13.18 16.43
CA GLY A 370 -33.93 -12.40 15.72
C GLY A 370 -33.40 -11.15 15.02
N GLY A 371 -32.18 -10.71 15.36
CA GLY A 371 -31.58 -9.47 14.87
C GLY A 371 -31.89 -8.25 15.73
N ALA A 372 -32.49 -8.42 16.91
CA ALA A 372 -32.68 -7.34 17.87
C ALA A 372 -31.36 -7.02 18.59
N ALA A 373 -31.12 -5.75 18.89
CA ALA A 373 -29.92 -5.32 19.61
C ALA A 373 -29.95 -5.78 21.07
N LEU A 374 -28.85 -6.36 21.55
CA LEU A 374 -28.68 -6.69 22.96
C LEU A 374 -28.44 -5.41 23.80
N PRO A 375 -28.86 -5.32 25.07
CA PRO A 375 -28.84 -4.05 25.82
C PRO A 375 -27.46 -3.44 26.07
N LEU A 376 -26.42 -4.28 26.14
CA LEU A 376 -25.04 -3.86 26.36
C LEU A 376 -24.22 -4.11 25.10
N HIS A 377 -23.26 -3.25 24.84
CA HIS A 377 -22.44 -3.26 23.63
C HIS A 377 -20.95 -3.27 24.02
N PRO A 378 -20.05 -3.88 23.22
CA PRO A 378 -18.63 -3.58 23.27
C PRO A 378 -18.34 -2.10 22.96
N ARG A 379 -17.08 -1.68 23.04
CA ARG A 379 -16.63 -0.35 22.62
C ARG A 379 -15.64 -0.48 21.47
N VAL A 380 -15.66 0.47 20.54
CA VAL A 380 -14.70 0.59 19.44
C VAL A 380 -14.15 2.01 19.41
N PRO A 381 -12.85 2.22 19.16
CA PRO A 381 -12.35 3.54 18.86
C PRO A 381 -12.71 3.88 17.42
N THR A 382 -13.20 5.09 17.18
CA THR A 382 -13.07 5.70 15.86
C THR A 382 -11.60 6.06 15.65
N PHE A 383 -11.06 5.90 14.45
CA PHE A 383 -9.69 6.31 14.10
C PHE A 383 -9.67 7.00 12.74
N ASP A 384 -8.63 7.79 12.49
CA ASP A 384 -8.26 8.24 11.14
C ASP A 384 -7.14 7.37 10.54
N THR A 385 -6.72 7.66 9.32
CA THR A 385 -5.53 7.04 8.69
C THR A 385 -4.23 7.81 9.04
N GLY A 386 -4.27 8.63 10.09
CA GLY A 386 -3.19 9.52 10.52
C GLY A 386 -2.98 10.75 9.61
N THR A 387 -2.42 11.81 10.18
CA THR A 387 -2.09 13.06 9.47
C THR A 387 -0.63 13.44 9.69
N LEU A 388 0.11 13.71 8.61
CA LEU A 388 1.43 14.36 8.66
C LEU A 388 1.25 15.88 8.72
N SER A 389 1.57 16.47 9.86
CA SER A 389 1.43 17.91 10.12
C SER A 389 2.66 18.71 9.69
N ALA A 390 2.50 20.04 9.53
CA ALA A 390 3.53 20.95 9.00
C ALA A 390 4.86 20.96 9.79
N ASP A 391 4.86 20.54 11.05
CA ASP A 391 6.06 20.39 11.88
C ASP A 391 6.69 18.98 11.81
N GLY A 392 6.32 18.21 10.80
CA GLY A 392 6.78 16.85 10.53
C GLY A 392 6.15 15.78 11.44
N ARG A 393 5.33 16.09 12.44
CA ARG A 393 4.69 15.05 13.27
C ARG A 393 3.63 14.29 12.48
N PHE A 394 3.78 12.97 12.42
CA PHE A 394 2.73 12.05 12.02
C PHE A 394 1.90 11.67 13.24
N THR A 395 0.63 12.07 13.26
CA THR A 395 -0.28 11.87 14.39
C THR A 395 -1.50 11.08 13.94
N LEU A 396 -1.83 10.02 14.66
CA LEU A 396 -3.11 9.33 14.58
C LEU A 396 -4.07 9.92 15.60
N VAL A 397 -5.32 10.16 15.21
CA VAL A 397 -6.39 10.61 16.12
C VAL A 397 -7.35 9.46 16.40
N LEU A 398 -7.33 8.97 17.64
CA LEU A 398 -8.39 8.09 18.15
C LEU A 398 -9.52 8.98 18.69
N SER A 399 -10.76 8.67 18.33
CA SER A 399 -11.95 9.43 18.71
C SER A 399 -12.99 8.54 19.41
N ASN A 400 -13.71 9.10 20.37
CA ASN A 400 -14.78 8.46 21.13
C ASN A 400 -16.11 9.19 20.89
N LEU A 401 -17.14 8.41 20.57
CA LEU A 401 -18.49 8.88 20.24
C LEU A 401 -19.52 8.54 21.32
N VAL A 402 -19.12 7.88 22.41
CA VAL A 402 -19.99 7.57 23.55
C VAL A 402 -19.84 8.60 24.67
N ALA A 403 -20.91 8.78 25.45
CA ALA A 403 -20.97 9.75 26.54
C ALA A 403 -20.17 9.35 27.81
N ALA A 404 -19.46 8.22 27.80
CA ALA A 404 -18.57 7.78 28.87
C ALA A 404 -17.10 8.07 28.50
N ASN A 405 -16.28 8.44 29.48
CA ASN A 405 -14.83 8.53 29.28
C ASN A 405 -14.26 7.12 29.13
N LEU A 406 -13.39 6.94 28.13
CA LEU A 406 -12.66 5.70 27.89
C LEU A 406 -11.18 5.90 28.23
N VAL A 407 -10.45 4.80 28.39
CA VAL A 407 -9.01 4.82 28.65
C VAL A 407 -8.31 3.93 27.64
N LEU A 408 -7.37 4.50 26.90
CA LEU A 408 -6.40 3.77 26.10
C LEU A 408 -5.33 3.24 27.06
N ARG A 409 -5.08 1.92 27.11
CA ARG A 409 -4.06 1.31 27.98
C ARG A 409 -3.15 0.37 27.20
N ASN A 410 -1.89 0.25 27.65
CA ASN A 410 -0.91 -0.69 27.10
C ASN A 410 -0.62 -0.55 25.60
N TRP A 411 -0.89 0.63 25.01
CA TRP A 411 -0.69 0.83 23.58
C TRP A 411 0.79 0.76 23.22
N ARG A 412 1.13 -0.03 22.20
CA ARG A 412 2.45 -0.03 21.55
C ARG A 412 2.29 0.23 20.07
N GLY A 413 3.21 1.02 19.51
CA GLY A 413 3.32 1.25 18.08
C GLY A 413 4.57 0.56 17.53
N ILE A 414 4.50 0.11 16.30
CA ILE A 414 5.55 -0.65 15.63
C ILE A 414 5.61 -0.18 14.18
N VAL A 415 6.77 0.29 13.75
CA VAL A 415 7.02 0.67 12.36
C VAL A 415 7.46 -0.57 11.60
N LEU A 416 6.79 -0.86 10.49
CA LEU A 416 7.01 -2.06 9.70
C LEU A 416 7.52 -1.72 8.28
N PRO A 417 8.39 -2.56 7.70
CA PRO A 417 8.80 -2.48 6.30
C PRO A 417 7.68 -2.84 5.32
N ARG A 418 6.75 -3.69 5.76
CA ARG A 418 5.63 -4.25 5.00
C ARG A 418 4.33 -4.17 5.82
N PRO A 419 3.15 -4.15 5.19
CA PRO A 419 1.88 -4.39 5.88
C PRO A 419 1.88 -5.79 6.50
N ALA A 420 1.52 -5.89 7.78
CA ALA A 420 1.18 -7.17 8.37
C ALA A 420 -0.17 -7.67 7.84
N HIS A 421 -0.26 -8.98 7.60
CA HIS A 421 -1.45 -9.67 7.17
C HIS A 421 -2.49 -9.77 8.28
N ILE A 422 -3.78 -9.75 7.92
CA ILE A 422 -4.89 -9.69 8.89
C ILE A 422 -4.93 -10.88 9.85
N ASP A 423 -4.55 -12.07 9.40
CA ASP A 423 -4.52 -13.28 10.23
C ASP A 423 -3.31 -13.31 11.20
N SER A 424 -2.37 -12.36 11.10
CA SER A 424 -1.25 -12.18 12.03
C SER A 424 -1.56 -11.20 13.18
N MET A 425 -2.63 -10.40 13.03
CA MET A 425 -3.07 -9.39 14.01
C MET A 425 -3.94 -10.03 15.10
N LEU A 426 -3.30 -10.87 15.92
CA LEU A 426 -3.94 -11.69 16.95
C LEU A 426 -3.18 -11.61 18.27
N PHE A 427 -3.89 -11.85 19.38
CA PHE A 427 -3.28 -12.02 20.69
C PHE A 427 -2.48 -13.33 20.76
N ASP A 428 -1.16 -13.23 21.00
CA ASP A 428 -0.35 -14.40 21.34
C ASP A 428 -0.47 -14.71 22.85
N PRO A 429 -0.86 -15.93 23.25
CA PRO A 429 -0.83 -16.38 24.64
C PRO A 429 0.53 -16.25 25.33
N THR A 430 1.64 -16.14 24.59
CA THR A 430 3.00 -15.92 25.14
C THR A 430 3.46 -14.45 25.13
N GLY A 431 2.64 -13.52 24.64
CA GLY A 431 2.90 -12.07 24.61
C GLY A 431 3.80 -11.56 23.47
N GLY A 432 4.25 -12.43 22.57
CA GLY A 432 5.08 -12.10 21.42
C GLY A 432 4.27 -11.86 20.15
N LEU A 433 4.53 -10.76 19.44
CA LEU A 433 3.96 -10.57 18.11
C LEU A 433 4.67 -11.45 17.09
N LYS A 434 3.89 -12.16 16.25
CA LYS A 434 4.36 -12.91 15.09
C LYS A 434 3.67 -12.36 13.84
N LEU A 435 4.11 -11.16 13.45
CA LEU A 435 3.64 -10.50 12.24
C LEU A 435 4.23 -11.22 11.02
N PHE A 436 3.39 -11.44 10.01
CA PHE A 436 3.77 -11.97 8.71
C PHE A 436 3.00 -11.23 7.62
N ASP A 437 3.54 -11.19 6.40
CA ASP A 437 2.93 -10.50 5.26
C ASP A 437 1.94 -11.40 4.47
N ASN A 438 1.46 -10.93 3.32
CA ASN A 438 0.49 -11.67 2.50
C ASN A 438 1.10 -12.94 1.86
N GLN A 439 2.42 -13.02 1.79
CA GLN A 439 3.22 -14.13 1.29
C GLN A 439 3.56 -15.14 2.42
N GLN A 440 3.15 -14.83 3.66
CA GLN A 440 3.46 -15.56 4.91
C GLN A 440 4.89 -15.40 5.41
N GLU A 441 5.64 -14.42 4.88
CA GLU A 441 7.01 -14.18 5.34
C GLU A 441 7.01 -13.40 6.67
N PRO A 442 7.84 -13.79 7.66
CA PRO A 442 7.94 -13.08 8.93
C PRO A 442 8.39 -11.62 8.75
N ILE A 443 7.67 -10.69 9.38
CA ILE A 443 8.02 -9.26 9.34
C ILE A 443 8.89 -8.91 10.56
N THR A 444 10.12 -8.46 10.31
CA THR A 444 10.94 -7.82 11.35
C THR A 444 10.66 -6.31 11.40
N PRO A 445 10.24 -5.75 12.54
CA PRO A 445 10.02 -4.31 12.66
C PRO A 445 11.27 -3.46 12.51
N TRP A 446 11.15 -2.30 11.86
CA TRP A 446 12.18 -1.26 11.84
C TRP A 446 12.44 -0.69 13.23
N ARG A 447 11.36 -0.35 13.95
CA ARG A 447 11.44 0.21 15.31
C ARG A 447 10.14 0.06 16.07
N GLN A 448 10.24 0.00 17.39
CA GLN A 448 9.09 0.14 18.29
C GLN A 448 8.96 1.61 18.72
N LEU A 449 7.73 2.09 18.78
CA LEU A 449 7.35 3.45 19.15
C LEU A 449 6.96 3.49 20.63
N GLN A 450 7.54 4.44 21.37
CA GLN A 450 7.20 4.65 22.77
C GLN A 450 5.91 5.48 22.88
N LEU A 451 4.79 4.79 23.11
CA LEU A 451 3.49 5.42 23.36
C LEU A 451 3.20 5.53 24.88
N PRO A 452 2.30 6.43 25.31
CA PRO A 452 1.90 6.53 26.71
C PRO A 452 1.22 5.25 27.22
N THR A 453 1.65 4.74 28.38
CA THR A 453 1.10 3.52 28.99
C THR A 453 -0.39 3.60 29.28
N ALA A 454 -0.90 4.80 29.57
CA ALA A 454 -2.31 5.11 29.65
C ALA A 454 -2.59 6.52 29.11
N MET A 455 -3.71 6.69 28.40
CA MET A 455 -4.22 7.98 27.96
C MET A 455 -5.74 8.01 28.11
N GLU A 456 -6.29 9.09 28.67
CA GLU A 456 -7.73 9.30 28.69
C GLU A 456 -8.21 9.64 27.28
N LEU A 457 -9.29 9.00 26.86
CA LEU A 457 -10.04 9.30 25.65
C LEU A 457 -11.42 9.85 26.10
N PRO A 458 -11.60 11.18 26.14
CA PRO A 458 -12.76 11.80 26.76
C PRO A 458 -14.10 11.34 26.18
N ALA A 459 -15.18 11.47 26.95
CA ALA A 459 -16.54 11.34 26.46
C ALA A 459 -16.79 12.26 25.25
N GLY A 460 -17.61 11.80 24.31
CA GLY A 460 -17.93 12.53 23.10
C GLY A 460 -19.30 12.21 22.53
N SER A 461 -19.53 12.72 21.33
CA SER A 461 -20.71 12.45 20.48
C SER A 461 -20.30 12.46 19.01
N THR A 462 -21.26 12.22 18.11
CA THR A 462 -21.08 12.37 16.65
C THR A 462 -20.57 13.74 16.24
N ASP A 463 -21.15 14.76 16.86
CA ASP A 463 -21.00 16.16 16.44
C ASP A 463 -19.77 16.77 17.11
N LYS A 464 -19.41 16.24 18.29
CA LYS A 464 -18.22 16.62 19.06
C LYS A 464 -17.56 15.36 19.66
N PRO A 465 -16.77 14.62 18.87
CA PRO A 465 -16.02 13.47 19.37
C PRO A 465 -15.03 13.90 20.47
N GLY A 466 -14.86 13.06 21.49
CA GLY A 466 -13.70 13.17 22.37
C GLY A 466 -12.48 12.62 21.65
N GLU A 467 -11.32 13.25 21.76
CA GLU A 467 -10.12 12.88 20.99
C GLU A 467 -8.91 12.57 21.87
N ALA A 468 -8.16 11.55 21.47
CA ALA A 468 -6.83 11.20 21.93
C ALA A 468 -5.87 11.22 20.73
N ARG A 469 -4.63 11.68 20.92
CA ARG A 469 -3.66 11.90 19.83
C ARG A 469 -2.39 11.09 20.08
N LEU A 470 -2.14 10.10 19.23
CA LEU A 470 -0.94 9.27 19.27
C LEU A 470 0.08 9.84 18.27
N ASN A 471 1.21 10.34 18.77
CA ASN A 471 2.33 10.77 17.94
C ASN A 471 3.14 9.54 17.52
N LEU A 472 3.08 9.20 16.24
CA LEU A 472 3.70 7.98 15.68
C LEU A 472 5.12 8.23 15.15
N GLY A 473 5.54 9.49 15.06
CA GLY A 473 6.90 9.88 14.69
C GLY A 473 6.96 11.36 14.28
N ASN A 474 8.16 11.88 14.11
CA ASN A 474 8.42 13.19 13.54
C ASN A 474 9.41 13.11 12.38
N LEU A 475 8.96 13.40 11.16
CA LEU A 475 9.76 13.32 9.93
C LEU A 475 11.05 14.15 9.99
N ILE A 476 11.03 15.30 10.69
CA ILE A 476 12.21 16.17 10.87
C ILE A 476 13.31 15.51 11.70
N LYS A 477 12.93 14.75 12.74
CA LYS A 477 13.85 14.23 13.75
C LYS A 477 14.21 12.77 13.53
N ASP A 478 13.24 11.99 13.08
CA ASP A 478 13.32 10.54 12.99
C ASP A 478 13.71 10.10 11.57
N GLY A 479 13.35 10.87 10.55
CA GLY A 479 13.60 10.56 9.14
C GLY A 479 12.88 9.31 8.62
N HIS A 480 13.22 8.94 7.38
CA HIS A 480 12.83 7.69 6.74
C HIS A 480 13.71 6.53 7.24
N ASN A 481 13.27 5.27 7.12
CA ASN A 481 14.14 4.13 7.45
C ASN A 481 15.04 3.79 6.26
N VAL A 482 14.46 3.83 5.06
CA VAL A 482 15.11 3.49 3.79
C VAL A 482 15.53 4.78 3.10
N HIS A 483 16.77 4.85 2.65
CA HIS A 483 17.33 5.99 1.91
C HIS A 483 18.31 5.49 0.84
N ILE A 484 17.82 5.14 -0.34
CA ILE A 484 18.69 4.76 -1.46
C ILE A 484 19.16 6.02 -2.18
N LYS A 485 20.39 6.44 -1.88
CA LYS A 485 21.06 7.52 -2.63
C LYS A 485 21.60 6.99 -3.96
N PHE A 486 20.80 7.21 -5.00
CA PHE A 486 21.09 6.91 -6.40
C PHE A 486 22.24 7.67 -7.01
N ARG A 487 22.80 6.98 -8.01
CA ARG A 487 24.03 7.25 -8.72
C ARG A 487 24.04 8.59 -9.48
N GLY A 488 23.68 8.55 -10.78
CA GLY A 488 23.86 9.56 -11.85
C GLY A 488 24.29 11.02 -11.53
N ALA A 489 25.32 11.55 -12.23
CA ALA A 489 25.57 13.02 -12.35
C ALA A 489 24.46 13.75 -13.11
N ASN A 490 23.68 12.99 -13.88
CA ASN A 490 22.31 13.31 -14.21
C ASN A 490 21.44 12.30 -13.44
N ALA A 491 20.67 12.79 -12.48
CA ALA A 491 19.57 12.04 -11.86
C ALA A 491 18.35 12.12 -12.79
N GLY A 492 18.50 11.56 -13.99
CA GLY A 492 17.46 11.43 -14.99
C GLY A 492 17.49 10.02 -15.54
N ASP A 493 16.39 9.66 -16.19
CA ASP A 493 16.07 8.31 -16.61
C ASP A 493 17.15 7.76 -17.54
N ALA A 494 17.47 6.48 -17.40
CA ALA A 494 18.58 5.87 -18.13
C ALA A 494 18.28 5.87 -19.63
N THR A 495 18.81 6.84 -20.38
CA THR A 495 18.45 7.11 -21.78
C THR A 495 18.63 5.94 -22.77
N VAL A 496 19.29 4.87 -22.35
CA VAL A 496 19.37 3.55 -23.01
C VAL A 496 19.53 2.51 -21.89
N GLY A 497 18.83 1.39 -22.00
CA GLY A 497 18.65 0.37 -20.95
C GLY A 497 19.89 0.02 -20.11
N ALA A 498 19.66 -0.19 -18.82
CA ALA A 498 20.70 -0.40 -17.81
C ALA A 498 21.44 -1.74 -18.00
N GLN A 499 22.60 -1.69 -18.67
CA GLN A 499 23.69 -2.58 -18.25
C GLN A 499 24.12 -2.19 -16.84
N GLU A 500 24.31 -3.17 -15.97
CA GLU A 500 24.80 -2.95 -14.60
C GLU A 500 26.15 -2.22 -14.61
N VAL A 501 26.13 -0.93 -14.27
CA VAL A 501 27.35 -0.16 -14.02
C VAL A 501 27.23 0.56 -12.67
N ASN A 502 27.73 -0.12 -11.65
CA ASN A 502 28.22 0.37 -10.35
C ASN A 502 27.46 1.55 -9.69
N PRO A 503 26.86 1.40 -8.48
CA PRO A 503 26.05 2.43 -7.81
C PRO A 503 26.82 3.66 -7.27
N ASP A 504 27.70 4.30 -8.08
CA ASP A 504 28.80 5.17 -7.58
C ASP A 504 29.08 6.52 -8.31
N VAL A 505 28.17 7.07 -9.09
CA VAL A 505 28.17 8.51 -9.50
C VAL A 505 27.62 9.44 -8.36
N LYS A 506 26.96 10.60 -8.59
CA LYS A 506 26.41 11.49 -7.50
C LYS A 506 25.10 12.25 -7.83
N GLY A 507 23.94 11.90 -7.23
CA GLY A 507 22.66 12.64 -7.44
C GLY A 507 21.41 12.25 -6.61
N ALA A 508 20.59 11.33 -7.14
CA ALA A 508 19.19 11.08 -6.78
C ALA A 508 18.95 10.38 -5.42
N LEU A 509 17.69 10.28 -5.01
CA LEU A 509 17.26 9.62 -3.76
C LEU A 509 15.89 8.94 -3.93
N ALA A 510 15.77 7.69 -3.48
CA ALA A 510 14.49 7.06 -3.13
C ALA A 510 14.41 6.78 -1.62
N THR A 511 13.19 6.76 -1.08
CA THR A 511 12.89 6.58 0.35
C THR A 511 11.62 5.75 0.56
N ASP A 512 11.47 5.11 1.73
CA ASP A 512 10.18 4.54 2.14
C ASP A 512 9.17 5.62 2.57
N PRO A 513 7.85 5.34 2.66
CA PRO A 513 6.91 6.25 3.31
C PRO A 513 7.29 6.51 4.77
N PHE A 514 6.92 7.66 5.31
CA PHE A 514 7.14 7.99 6.71
C PHE A 514 5.98 7.53 7.60
N PRO A 515 6.21 6.95 8.79
CA PRO A 515 7.50 6.63 9.41
C PRO A 515 8.08 5.26 9.00
N GLY A 516 7.38 4.52 8.13
CA GLY A 516 7.73 3.29 7.43
C GLY A 516 6.60 2.96 6.44
N ALA A 517 6.68 1.85 5.70
CA ALA A 517 5.60 1.49 4.75
C ALA A 517 4.24 1.32 5.46
N SER A 518 4.24 0.77 6.68
CA SER A 518 3.08 0.82 7.57
C SER A 518 3.47 1.03 9.04
N VAL A 519 2.50 1.49 9.84
CA VAL A 519 2.59 1.49 11.30
C VAL A 519 1.51 0.57 11.84
N PHE A 520 1.93 -0.46 12.56
CA PHE A 520 1.08 -1.32 13.34
C PHE A 520 0.97 -0.80 14.77
N LEU A 521 -0.23 -0.84 15.31
CA LEU A 521 -0.61 -0.39 16.65
C LEU A 521 -1.46 -1.47 17.28
N GLU A 522 -1.21 -1.73 18.55
CA GLU A 522 -2.12 -2.54 19.35
C GLU A 522 -2.21 -2.02 20.78
N GLY A 523 -3.33 -2.29 21.44
CA GLY A 523 -3.58 -1.88 22.81
C GLY A 523 -5.04 -2.03 23.22
N ASP A 524 -5.29 -1.75 24.49
CA ASP A 524 -6.63 -1.88 25.08
C ASP A 524 -7.39 -0.55 24.96
N LEU A 525 -8.65 -0.63 24.53
CA LEU A 525 -9.66 0.39 24.79
C LEU A 525 -10.53 -0.07 25.96
N VAL A 526 -10.54 0.70 27.04
CA VAL A 526 -11.22 0.33 28.28
C VAL A 526 -12.32 1.32 28.63
N GLU A 527 -13.53 0.81 28.86
CA GLU A 527 -14.59 1.54 29.57
C GLU A 527 -14.50 1.16 31.06
N PRO A 528 -14.08 2.08 31.94
CA PRO A 528 -13.88 1.78 33.35
C PRO A 528 -15.21 1.59 34.09
N ASN A 529 -15.27 0.60 34.99
CA ASN A 529 -16.45 0.36 35.83
C ASN A 529 -17.78 0.17 35.04
N ALA A 530 -17.70 -0.44 33.85
CA ALA A 530 -18.84 -0.74 32.99
C ALA A 530 -19.70 -1.89 33.55
N LEU A 531 -21.02 -1.80 33.39
CA LEU A 531 -21.94 -2.88 33.72
C LEU A 531 -21.77 -4.02 32.70
N GLN A 532 -21.47 -5.23 33.16
CA GLN A 532 -21.30 -6.40 32.30
C GLN A 532 -21.64 -7.69 33.05
N TRP A 533 -21.96 -8.74 32.30
CA TRP A 533 -22.26 -10.07 32.82
C TRP A 533 -20.99 -10.79 33.28
N ASN A 534 -21.03 -11.37 34.48
CA ASN A 534 -20.02 -12.30 34.97
C ASN A 534 -20.58 -13.72 34.93
N ALA A 535 -20.02 -14.58 34.07
CA ALA A 535 -20.52 -15.94 33.86
C ALA A 535 -20.31 -16.88 35.07
N GLU A 536 -19.24 -16.68 35.86
CA GLU A 536 -18.96 -17.49 37.06
C GLU A 536 -19.95 -17.20 38.19
N LYS A 537 -20.27 -15.92 38.40
CA LYS A 537 -21.19 -15.43 39.44
C LYS A 537 -22.65 -15.42 39.00
N GLN A 538 -22.91 -15.65 37.70
CA GLN A 538 -24.23 -15.57 37.07
C GLN A 538 -25.00 -14.29 37.41
N THR A 539 -24.31 -13.14 37.40
CA THR A 539 -24.90 -11.84 37.72
C THR A 539 -24.20 -10.72 36.97
N PHE A 540 -24.85 -9.56 36.89
CA PHE A 540 -24.21 -8.34 36.40
C PHE A 540 -23.33 -7.72 37.48
N VAL A 541 -22.15 -7.26 37.07
CA VAL A 541 -21.15 -6.59 37.92
C VAL A 541 -20.64 -5.34 37.20
N ASN A 542 -20.15 -4.37 37.97
CA ASN A 542 -19.38 -3.26 37.39
C ASN A 542 -17.89 -3.63 37.45
N GLN A 543 -17.25 -3.69 36.28
CA GLN A 543 -15.82 -3.93 36.13
C GLN A 543 -15.38 -3.36 34.77
N ASP A 544 -14.08 -3.26 34.52
CA ASP A 544 -13.57 -2.72 33.26
C ASP A 544 -14.04 -3.57 32.06
N LEU A 545 -14.69 -2.93 31.08
CA LEU A 545 -15.02 -3.55 29.80
C LEU A 545 -13.89 -3.24 28.83
N VAL A 546 -13.21 -4.28 28.36
CA VAL A 546 -12.03 -4.18 27.50
C VAL A 546 -12.38 -4.64 26.09
N THR A 547 -11.99 -3.83 25.11
CA THR A 547 -11.81 -4.24 23.72
C THR A 547 -10.33 -4.13 23.42
N HIS A 548 -9.69 -5.22 23.00
CA HIS A 548 -8.33 -5.12 22.46
C HIS A 548 -8.43 -4.73 20.99
N VAL A 549 -7.58 -3.81 20.56
CA VAL A 549 -7.63 -3.22 19.21
C VAL A 549 -6.28 -3.47 18.55
N PHE A 550 -6.29 -4.06 17.36
CA PHE A 550 -5.15 -4.08 16.46
C PHE A 550 -5.48 -3.16 15.29
N LEU A 551 -4.60 -2.23 14.98
CA LEU A 551 -4.77 -1.21 13.93
C LEU A 551 -3.49 -1.04 13.16
N GLN A 552 -3.55 -1.17 11.85
CA GLN A 552 -2.48 -0.82 10.93
C GLN A 552 -2.90 0.35 10.07
N VAL A 553 -2.00 1.31 9.86
CA VAL A 553 -2.16 2.42 8.92
C VAL A 553 -0.97 2.49 7.98
N ALA A 554 -1.21 2.81 6.71
CA ALA A 554 -0.13 3.05 5.76
C ALA A 554 0.70 4.28 6.15
N GLY A 555 2.00 4.25 5.85
CA GLY A 555 2.85 5.43 5.96
C GLY A 555 2.41 6.54 5.01
N LYS A 556 2.79 7.77 5.34
CA LYS A 556 2.54 8.95 4.49
C LYS A 556 3.82 9.30 3.73
N ARG A 557 3.67 9.58 2.43
CA ARG A 557 4.75 10.15 1.62
C ARG A 557 5.14 11.52 2.19
N ALA A 558 6.41 11.90 2.03
CA ALA A 558 6.79 13.32 2.13
C ALA A 558 5.97 14.13 1.11
N LYS A 559 5.67 15.41 1.38
CA LYS A 559 4.94 16.20 0.40
C LYS A 559 5.94 16.75 -0.63
N PRO A 560 5.80 16.39 -1.92
CA PRO A 560 6.71 16.93 -2.92
C PRO A 560 6.59 18.45 -2.97
N VAL A 561 7.69 19.13 -3.29
CA VAL A 561 7.67 20.57 -3.52
C VAL A 561 6.95 20.88 -4.85
N ASP A 562 5.63 20.98 -4.77
CA ASP A 562 4.72 21.24 -5.89
C ASP A 562 4.06 22.63 -5.79
N GLY A 563 3.25 23.01 -6.77
CA GLY A 563 2.47 24.23 -6.67
C GLY A 563 1.61 24.55 -7.88
N ILE A 564 0.90 25.68 -7.79
CA ILE A 564 0.05 26.21 -8.85
C ILE A 564 0.19 27.72 -8.98
N LEU A 565 0.32 28.17 -10.24
CA LEU A 565 0.39 29.57 -10.65
C LEU A 565 -1.03 30.09 -10.97
N ILE A 566 -1.55 31.00 -10.14
CA ILE A 566 -2.90 31.55 -10.27
C ILE A 566 -2.82 32.94 -10.89
N GLY A 567 -3.57 33.19 -11.97
CA GLY A 567 -3.61 34.50 -12.65
C GLY A 567 -2.35 34.85 -13.45
N LEU A 568 -1.47 33.87 -13.70
CA LEU A 568 -0.19 34.02 -14.40
C LEU A 568 -0.17 33.18 -15.69
N LEU A 569 0.33 33.73 -16.79
CA LEU A 569 0.54 33.00 -18.05
C LEU A 569 1.90 32.30 -18.06
N ARG A 570 1.88 30.98 -18.33
CA ARG A 570 3.02 30.11 -18.70
C ARG A 570 4.34 30.52 -18.03
N GLY A 571 4.39 30.35 -16.71
CA GLY A 571 5.57 30.67 -15.92
C GLY A 571 6.67 29.63 -16.05
N LYS A 572 7.92 30.09 -16.19
CA LYS A 572 9.08 29.26 -15.90
C LYS A 572 9.30 29.27 -14.39
N VAL A 573 9.32 28.10 -13.77
CA VAL A 573 9.66 27.91 -12.36
C VAL A 573 11.08 27.39 -12.26
N VAL A 574 11.85 27.87 -11.29
CA VAL A 574 13.19 27.36 -10.96
C VAL A 574 13.18 26.97 -9.49
N CYS A 575 13.29 25.68 -9.23
CA CYS A 575 13.38 25.15 -7.88
C CYS A 575 14.84 24.89 -7.54
N SER A 576 15.28 25.20 -6.33
CA SER A 576 16.68 25.13 -5.94
C SER A 576 16.82 24.71 -4.49
N ASN A 577 17.43 23.56 -4.26
CA ASN A 577 17.79 23.10 -2.94
C ASN A 577 19.07 23.85 -2.53
N LEU A 578 18.94 24.72 -1.52
CA LEU A 578 20.02 25.58 -1.04
C LEU A 578 21.05 24.83 -0.19
N ASN A 579 20.70 23.64 0.31
CA ASN A 579 21.61 22.77 1.04
C ASN A 579 22.53 22.02 0.06
N THR A 580 21.96 21.34 -0.94
CA THR A 580 22.72 20.57 -1.94
C THR A 580 23.26 21.42 -3.10
N ARG A 581 22.73 22.63 -3.28
CA ARG A 581 22.94 23.53 -4.44
C ARG A 581 22.43 22.97 -5.77
N GLN A 582 21.58 21.96 -5.74
CA GLN A 582 20.89 21.48 -6.93
C GLN A 582 19.82 22.51 -7.37
N SER A 583 19.71 22.74 -8.67
CA SER A 583 18.68 23.61 -9.26
C SER A 583 18.07 22.94 -10.48
N VAL A 584 16.74 23.00 -10.58
CA VAL A 584 15.97 22.46 -11.72
C VAL A 584 15.04 23.52 -12.29
N SER A 585 14.67 23.39 -13.56
CA SER A 585 13.77 24.32 -14.27
C SER A 585 12.51 23.61 -14.71
N VAL A 586 11.36 23.97 -14.13
CA VAL A 586 10.04 23.45 -14.48
C VAL A 586 9.35 24.42 -15.44
N GLN A 587 8.67 23.90 -16.45
CA GLN A 587 7.66 24.67 -17.18
C GLN A 587 6.30 24.37 -16.55
N ALA A 588 5.58 25.40 -16.10
CA ALA A 588 4.25 25.18 -15.55
C ALA A 588 3.28 24.69 -16.64
N ASN A 589 2.41 23.76 -16.25
CA ASN A 589 1.37 23.17 -17.08
C ASN A 589 0.34 24.22 -17.56
N THR A 590 -0.57 23.80 -18.44
CA THR A 590 -1.62 24.68 -19.00
C THR A 590 -2.62 25.19 -17.96
N ASP A 591 -2.78 24.48 -16.84
CA ASP A 591 -3.56 24.87 -15.65
C ASP A 591 -2.74 25.70 -14.63
N GLY A 592 -1.44 25.90 -14.89
CA GLY A 592 -0.51 26.58 -14.01
C GLY A 592 0.16 25.69 -12.96
N SER A 593 -0.13 24.37 -12.91
CA SER A 593 0.52 23.44 -11.98
C SER A 593 1.99 23.21 -12.31
N PHE A 594 2.81 22.90 -11.29
CA PHE A 594 4.21 22.52 -11.44
C PHE A 594 4.65 21.61 -10.28
N ASP A 595 5.69 20.83 -10.52
CA ASP A 595 6.28 19.90 -9.54
C ASP A 595 7.80 19.95 -9.68
N CYS A 596 8.48 20.35 -8.60
CA CYS A 596 9.93 20.48 -8.58
C CYS A 596 10.64 19.13 -8.55
N GLU A 597 10.07 18.13 -7.89
CA GLU A 597 10.70 16.83 -7.66
C GLU A 597 10.61 15.97 -8.92
N LYS A 598 9.45 15.99 -9.62
CA LYS A 598 9.33 15.47 -10.99
C LYS A 598 10.29 16.13 -12.00
N SER A 599 10.80 17.32 -11.70
CA SER A 599 11.80 18.00 -12.54
C SER A 599 13.24 17.64 -12.12
N GLY A 600 13.42 16.64 -11.26
CA GLY A 600 14.70 16.14 -10.76
C GLY A 600 15.21 16.86 -9.51
N LEU A 601 14.43 17.70 -8.83
CA LEU A 601 14.87 18.29 -7.55
C LEU A 601 14.85 17.22 -6.47
N VAL A 602 16.00 16.93 -5.86
CA VAL A 602 16.04 16.17 -4.62
C VAL A 602 15.85 17.16 -3.46
N SER A 603 14.77 16.98 -2.71
CA SER A 603 14.44 17.76 -1.51
C SER A 603 14.25 16.80 -0.34
N LEU A 604 15.20 16.77 0.61
CA LEU A 604 14.96 16.08 1.88
C LEU A 604 14.17 16.99 2.83
N HIS A 605 13.32 16.39 3.66
CA HIS A 605 12.65 17.08 4.75
C HIS A 605 13.67 17.91 5.57
N GLY A 606 13.32 19.16 5.90
CA GLY A 606 14.19 20.03 6.70
C GLY A 606 15.30 20.71 5.89
N GLU A 607 15.49 20.36 4.61
CA GLU A 607 16.36 21.13 3.73
C GLU A 607 15.71 22.42 3.26
N ARG A 608 16.53 23.44 2.99
CA ARG A 608 16.04 24.73 2.56
C ARG A 608 15.89 24.75 1.04
N VAL A 609 14.67 24.88 0.55
CA VAL A 609 14.39 25.02 -0.89
C VAL A 609 13.95 26.45 -1.20
N GLN A 610 14.45 26.95 -2.32
CA GLN A 610 14.00 28.18 -2.96
C GLN A 610 13.26 27.83 -4.24
N VAL A 611 12.01 28.26 -4.35
CA VAL A 611 11.24 28.21 -5.60
C VAL A 611 11.17 29.63 -6.15
N SER A 612 11.48 29.80 -7.43
CA SER A 612 11.50 31.11 -8.08
C SER A 612 10.86 31.04 -9.46
N GLN A 613 9.70 31.67 -9.61
CA GLN A 613 8.92 31.69 -10.83
C GLN A 613 8.95 33.07 -11.49
N VAL A 614 9.03 33.07 -12.81
CA VAL A 614 8.92 34.27 -13.65
C VAL A 614 7.78 34.05 -14.64
N ALA A 615 6.77 34.92 -14.60
CA ALA A 615 5.57 34.80 -15.41
C ALA A 615 4.97 36.17 -15.77
N LEU A 616 4.05 36.18 -16.74
CA LEU A 616 3.28 37.36 -17.13
C LEU A 616 1.93 37.40 -16.41
N VAL A 617 1.54 38.57 -15.90
CA VAL A 617 0.25 38.76 -15.20
C VAL A 617 -0.91 38.78 -16.20
N ASN A 618 -1.82 37.80 -16.08
CA ASN A 618 -3.01 37.65 -16.92
C ASN A 618 -4.21 38.43 -16.37
N SER A 619 -4.44 38.32 -15.05
CA SER A 619 -5.57 38.91 -14.34
C SER A 619 -5.12 39.70 -13.12
N GLN A 620 -6.01 40.48 -12.50
CA GLN A 620 -5.66 41.50 -11.50
C GLN A 620 -5.11 40.97 -10.17
N LEU A 621 -5.11 39.66 -9.92
CA LEU A 621 -4.61 39.05 -8.68
C LEU A 621 -3.66 37.87 -9.01
N PRO A 622 -2.40 38.15 -9.38
CA PRO A 622 -1.39 37.11 -9.51
C PRO A 622 -1.06 36.52 -8.14
N ALA A 623 -1.27 35.23 -7.98
CA ALA A 623 -0.95 34.50 -6.76
C ALA A 623 -0.24 33.18 -7.08
N VAL A 624 0.51 32.66 -6.12
CA VAL A 624 1.14 31.33 -6.22
C VAL A 624 0.88 30.56 -4.93
N GLN A 625 0.49 29.30 -5.06
CA GLN A 625 0.38 28.37 -3.95
C GLN A 625 1.45 27.28 -4.14
N ILE A 626 2.12 26.89 -3.05
CA ILE A 626 3.22 25.92 -3.07
C ILE A 626 2.95 24.88 -1.97
N GLY A 627 2.92 23.60 -2.34
CA GLY A 627 2.94 22.48 -1.40
C GLY A 627 4.38 22.07 -1.06
N GLY A 628 4.53 21.13 -0.12
CA GLY A 628 5.84 20.62 0.28
C GLY A 628 6.80 21.62 0.95
N LEU A 629 6.41 22.87 1.24
CA LEU A 629 7.27 23.86 1.94
C LEU A 629 6.61 24.54 3.14
N ASP A 630 7.34 24.66 4.25
CA ASP A 630 7.14 25.74 5.23
C ASP A 630 7.88 27.00 4.76
N ILE A 631 7.13 28.01 4.31
CA ILE A 631 7.68 29.17 3.62
C ILE A 631 8.16 30.22 4.63
N ALA A 632 9.47 30.24 4.87
CA ALA A 632 10.12 31.21 5.75
C ALA A 632 10.11 32.65 5.19
N LYS A 633 10.17 32.81 3.86
CA LYS A 633 10.21 34.12 3.18
C LYS A 633 9.61 34.06 1.78
N VAL A 634 8.86 35.10 1.42
CA VAL A 634 8.47 35.43 0.04
C VAL A 634 9.12 36.75 -0.35
N THR A 635 9.56 36.86 -1.61
CA THR A 635 9.93 38.11 -2.27
C THR A 635 9.23 38.18 -3.63
N CYS A 636 8.40 39.20 -3.84
CA CYS A 636 7.81 39.49 -5.16
C CYS A 636 8.49 40.71 -5.77
N THR A 637 8.84 40.66 -7.05
CA THR A 637 9.49 41.75 -7.80
C THR A 637 8.83 41.96 -9.15
N ASN A 638 8.29 43.16 -9.38
CA ASN A 638 7.86 43.59 -10.71
C ASN A 638 9.11 43.93 -11.53
N LEU A 639 9.46 43.10 -12.52
CA LEU A 639 10.71 43.24 -13.26
C LEU A 639 10.74 44.49 -14.15
N ARG A 640 9.57 45.06 -14.49
CA ARG A 640 9.44 46.28 -15.31
C ARG A 640 9.66 47.55 -14.47
N SER A 641 9.05 47.64 -13.29
CA SER A 641 9.20 48.81 -12.40
C SER A 641 10.40 48.70 -11.46
N ARG A 642 10.98 47.50 -11.30
CA ARG A 642 11.97 47.14 -10.28
C ARG A 642 11.49 47.33 -8.83
N GLN A 643 10.19 47.49 -8.61
CA GLN A 643 9.62 47.47 -7.26
C GLN A 643 9.67 46.02 -6.73
N SER A 644 10.10 45.86 -5.48
CA SER A 644 10.06 44.59 -4.76
C SER A 644 9.36 44.73 -3.41
N VAL A 645 8.68 43.67 -2.97
CA VAL A 645 8.15 43.51 -1.62
C VAL A 645 8.61 42.16 -1.05
N SER A 646 8.82 42.08 0.26
CA SER A 646 9.16 40.83 0.94
C SER A 646 8.36 40.67 2.22
N PHE A 647 7.89 39.46 2.49
CA PHE A 647 7.05 39.15 3.65
C PHE A 647 7.21 37.68 4.07
N LYS A 648 6.75 37.35 5.28
CA LYS A 648 6.59 35.97 5.74
C LYS A 648 5.09 35.62 5.70
N PRO A 649 4.66 34.56 5.00
CA PRO A 649 3.27 34.11 5.02
C PRO A 649 2.92 33.51 6.38
N GLY A 650 1.65 33.62 6.79
CA GLY A 650 1.18 33.08 8.07
C GLY A 650 0.97 31.56 8.07
N ILE A 651 0.64 30.98 6.91
CA ILE A 651 0.41 29.54 6.66
C ILE A 651 0.78 29.29 5.18
N SER A 652 1.47 28.20 4.85
CA SER A 652 1.96 27.90 3.49
C SER A 652 0.88 27.53 2.47
N THR A 653 -0.29 27.06 2.93
CA THR A 653 -1.39 26.61 2.07
C THR A 653 -2.24 27.73 1.46
N ASN A 654 -2.06 28.98 1.88
CA ASN A 654 -2.82 30.12 1.35
C ASN A 654 -2.14 30.70 0.09
N PRO A 655 -2.92 31.08 -0.95
CA PRO A 655 -2.37 31.75 -2.13
C PRO A 655 -1.57 33.00 -1.78
N ILE A 656 -0.31 33.03 -2.23
CA ILE A 656 0.66 34.09 -1.95
C ILE A 656 0.35 35.28 -2.86
N ASP A 657 -0.31 36.29 -2.29
CA ASP A 657 -0.79 37.48 -3.01
C ASP A 657 0.19 38.64 -2.87
N CYS A 658 0.94 38.92 -3.95
CA CYS A 658 1.92 40.00 -3.98
C CYS A 658 1.28 41.40 -3.95
N VAL A 659 0.02 41.54 -4.38
CA VAL A 659 -0.72 42.82 -4.39
C VAL A 659 -1.11 43.20 -2.97
N LYS A 660 -1.63 42.25 -2.18
CA LYS A 660 -1.88 42.43 -0.74
C LYS A 660 -0.62 42.78 0.05
N ALA A 661 0.55 42.34 -0.40
CA ALA A 661 1.85 42.71 0.16
C ALA A 661 2.37 44.10 -0.29
N GLY A 662 1.58 44.85 -1.07
CA GLY A 662 1.88 46.24 -1.48
C GLY A 662 2.63 46.39 -2.80
N LEU A 663 2.79 45.32 -3.60
CA LEU A 663 3.42 45.42 -4.91
C LEU A 663 2.45 46.00 -5.95
N GLN A 664 2.89 47.01 -6.70
CA GLN A 664 2.12 47.50 -7.84
C GLN A 664 2.42 46.64 -9.07
N VAL A 665 1.38 46.00 -9.60
CA VAL A 665 1.40 45.21 -10.83
C VAL A 665 0.23 45.61 -11.72
N GLY A 666 0.51 45.83 -13.00
CA GLY A 666 -0.50 45.96 -14.05
C GLY A 666 -0.61 44.68 -14.86
N GLN A 667 -1.65 44.55 -15.66
CA GLN A 667 -1.76 43.51 -16.69
C GLN A 667 -0.52 43.53 -17.60
N GLU A 668 -0.08 42.37 -18.08
CA GLU A 668 1.16 42.19 -18.88
C GLU A 668 2.48 42.54 -18.15
N SER A 669 2.45 42.88 -16.85
CA SER A 669 3.69 43.01 -16.07
C SER A 669 4.38 41.66 -15.96
N THR A 670 5.70 41.63 -16.16
CA THR A 670 6.50 40.45 -15.83
C THR A 670 6.81 40.47 -14.33
N LEU A 671 6.34 39.44 -13.64
CA LEU A 671 6.46 39.28 -12.20
C LEU A 671 7.44 38.13 -11.90
N GLN A 672 8.46 38.40 -11.10
CA GLN A 672 9.24 37.36 -10.44
C GLN A 672 8.73 37.21 -9.01
N ILE A 673 8.42 35.98 -8.60
CA ILE A 673 8.11 35.64 -7.22
C ILE A 673 9.12 34.58 -6.80
N THR A 674 9.74 34.78 -5.64
CA THR A 674 10.72 33.86 -5.06
C THR A 674 10.31 33.54 -3.63
N GLN A 675 9.99 32.27 -3.38
CA GLN A 675 9.77 31.70 -2.07
C GLN A 675 11.05 31.03 -1.60
N THR A 676 11.37 31.16 -0.32
CA THR A 676 12.38 30.34 0.35
C THR A 676 11.72 29.72 1.58
N GLY A 677 11.73 28.40 1.63
CA GLY A 677 11.14 27.63 2.70
C GLY A 677 12.01 26.46 3.11
N THR A 678 11.45 25.62 3.96
CA THR A 678 12.01 24.34 4.39
C THR A 678 11.07 23.24 3.93
N VAL A 679 11.60 22.14 3.41
CA VAL A 679 10.79 21.02 2.86
C VAL A 679 9.94 20.38 3.98
N HIS A 680 8.68 20.05 3.66
CA HIS A 680 7.66 19.51 4.57
C HIS A 680 7.42 18.00 4.43
#